data_AF-A0A8C5VB79-F1
#
_entry.id   AF-A0A8C5VB79-F1
#
_cell.length_a   1.000
_cell.length_b   1.000
_cell.length_c   1.000
_cell.angle_alpha   90.00
_cell.angle_beta   90.00
_cell.angle_gamma   90.00
#
_symmetry.space_group_name_H-M   'P 1'
#
loop_
_entity.id
_entity.type
_entity.pdbx_description
1 polymer ?
#
loop_
_entity_poly.entity_id
_entity_poly.type
_entity_poly.pdbx_seq_one_letter_code
_entity_poly.pdbx_strand_id
1 'polypeptide(L)'
;MATTPASLKRSPSASSLSSMSSVASSVSSKPSRTGLLTETSSRYARKISGTTALQEALKEKQQHIEQLLAERDLERAEVAKATSHVGEIEQELALARDGHDQHVLELEAKMDQLRTMVEAADREKVELLNQLEEEKRKVEDLQFRVEEESITKGDLETQTKLEHARIKELEQSLLFEKTKADKLQRELEDTRVATVSEKSRIMELEKDLALRVQEVAELRRRLESNKPAGDVDMSLSLLQEISSLQEKLEVTQSDHRREITSLKEHFGTQEETHQKEIKALHTAMEKLSKENESLKSKLDHANKENSDVIALWKSKLETAIASHQQAMEELKVSFSKGVGTEAAEFAELKTQIEKVRLDYQHEIENLQNQQDSERSAHAKEVEALRAKLMKIIKEKENSLEAIKSKLDKAEDQHLVEMEDTLNKLQEAEIKKEKFADASEEMVSAQRSMQETVSKLHQKEEEFNMLSSELEKLRENLADMEAKFRERDEREEQLIKAKEKLENDIAEIMKMSGDNSSQLTKMNDELRLKERCVEELQLKLTKANENASFLQRSIGEVTLKAEESQQEAAKKHEEERKELESKLLDLEKKVETSHNQCQDLKARYEEASSETKAKHEEILQNLQKVLSDTEDKLKAAQEKNSSLLQEMEELKTHADKAKAAQTAEDAMQIMEQMTKEKTETLASLEDTKQTNAKLQNELDTLKENNLKNVEELNKSKELLTVENQKMEEFRKEIETLKQAAAQKSQQLSALQEENVKLTEELGRSKDEVTSHQKLEEERSVLNNQLLEMKKRESKYIKDADEEKASLQKSISITSALLTEKDAELEKLRNEVTVLRGENASAKSLHSVVQSLESDKVKLELKVKNLELQLKENKRQLSSSSGNTDTQAEEDERAQESQIDFLNSVIVDLQRKNQDLKMKVEMMSEAALNGNGDDLNNYDSDDQERQSKKKPRLFCDICDCFDLHDTEDCPTQAQMSEDPPHSVHHGSRSEERPYCEICEMFGHWATNCNDDETF
;
A
#
# COMPACT_ATOMS: atom_id res chain seq x y z
N MET A 1 -1.35 -46.04 25.74
CA MET A 1 -0.91 -47.45 25.55
C MET A 1 0.60 -47.46 25.29
N ALA A 2 1.22 -48.65 25.35
CA ALA A 2 2.49 -49.12 24.76
C ALA A 2 3.31 -48.21 23.79
N THR A 3 4.65 -48.28 23.66
CA THR A 3 5.72 -49.06 24.38
C THR A 3 7.15 -48.62 23.99
N THR A 4 7.98 -48.21 24.95
CA THR A 4 9.44 -48.52 25.04
C THR A 4 10.37 -47.98 23.89
N PRO A 5 11.70 -48.30 23.79
CA PRO A 5 12.70 -47.23 24.00
C PRO A 5 13.83 -47.14 22.93
N ALA A 6 14.76 -46.20 23.15
CA ALA A 6 15.95 -46.02 22.31
C ALA A 6 16.92 -47.22 22.33
N SER A 7 17.71 -47.39 21.25
CA SER A 7 18.78 -48.39 21.18
C SER A 7 20.09 -47.79 20.66
N LEU A 8 21.16 -47.95 21.44
CA LEU A 8 22.53 -47.64 21.03
C LEU A 8 23.14 -48.87 20.34
N LYS A 9 23.82 -48.67 19.20
CA LYS A 9 24.64 -49.69 18.52
C LYS A 9 26.06 -49.18 18.27
N ARG A 10 27.01 -50.11 18.23
CA ARG A 10 28.45 -49.90 18.08
C ARG A 10 28.93 -50.41 16.72
N SER A 11 29.85 -49.69 16.08
CA SER A 11 30.89 -50.22 15.16
C SER A 11 30.36 -50.82 13.83
N PRO A 12 31.20 -51.28 12.85
CA PRO A 12 32.67 -51.44 12.85
C PRO A 12 33.44 -51.03 11.55
N SER A 13 34.78 -51.19 11.59
CA SER A 13 35.70 -51.42 10.43
C SER A 13 35.90 -50.28 9.39
N ALA A 14 36.94 -50.21 8.55
CA ALA A 14 38.36 -50.65 8.50
C ALA A 14 39.02 -49.93 7.26
N SER A 15 40.25 -50.11 6.75
CA SER A 15 41.40 -51.03 6.98
C SER A 15 42.71 -50.42 6.38
N SER A 16 43.84 -51.15 6.46
CA SER A 16 45.03 -51.06 5.54
C SER A 16 46.02 -49.87 5.65
N LEU A 17 47.32 -49.98 5.28
CA LEU A 17 48.36 -51.04 5.43
C LEU A 17 49.72 -50.56 4.85
N SER A 18 50.85 -50.76 5.58
CA SER A 18 52.24 -50.92 5.04
C SER A 18 52.93 -49.76 4.27
N SER A 19 54.25 -49.69 4.04
CA SER A 19 55.47 -50.30 4.66
C SER A 19 56.75 -49.67 4.02
N MET A 20 57.96 -50.05 4.51
CA MET A 20 59.32 -49.82 3.95
C MET A 20 60.00 -48.46 4.29
N SER A 21 61.33 -48.35 4.51
CA SER A 21 62.37 -49.36 4.82
C SER A 21 63.69 -48.75 5.32
N SER A 22 64.33 -49.44 6.28
CA SER A 22 65.79 -49.70 6.46
C SER A 22 66.88 -48.66 6.11
N VAL A 23 67.84 -48.49 7.03
CA VAL A 23 69.27 -48.92 6.90
C VAL A 23 69.90 -48.95 8.32
N ALA A 24 71.08 -49.58 8.49
CA ALA A 24 71.58 -50.07 9.79
C ALA A 24 72.86 -49.38 10.34
N SER A 25 73.33 -49.88 11.49
CA SER A 25 74.62 -49.61 12.15
C SER A 25 74.66 -48.33 13.02
N SER A 26 75.49 -48.19 14.07
CA SER A 26 76.66 -48.97 14.52
C SER A 26 76.88 -48.92 16.05
N VAL A 27 77.69 -49.86 16.57
CA VAL A 27 78.57 -49.74 17.76
C VAL A 27 77.94 -49.41 19.14
N SER A 28 78.00 -50.40 20.05
CA SER A 28 78.02 -50.18 21.51
C SER A 28 79.39 -50.58 22.09
N SER A 29 80.21 -49.59 22.37
CA SER A 29 81.51 -49.70 23.06
C SER A 29 81.88 -48.30 23.55
N LYS A 30 82.43 -48.04 24.74
CA LYS A 30 83.20 -48.85 25.72
C LYS A 30 82.87 -48.31 27.16
N PRO A 31 83.57 -48.62 28.28
CA PRO A 31 84.80 -49.38 28.44
C PRO A 31 84.73 -50.60 29.38
N SER A 32 85.60 -51.58 29.11
CA SER A 32 85.93 -52.63 30.08
C SER A 32 86.76 -52.03 31.22
N ARG A 33 86.32 -52.25 32.46
CA ARG A 33 87.01 -51.89 33.70
C ARG A 33 88.21 -52.83 33.94
N THR A 34 89.31 -52.62 33.22
CA THR A 34 90.54 -53.40 33.39
C THR A 34 91.30 -52.94 34.62
N GLY A 35 91.33 -53.76 35.67
CA GLY A 35 92.00 -53.37 36.91
C GLY A 35 92.01 -54.43 38.01
N LEU A 36 92.84 -55.48 37.84
CA LEU A 36 93.56 -56.05 38.99
C LEU A 36 94.89 -56.71 38.56
N LEU A 37 95.84 -56.66 39.47
CA LEU A 37 97.21 -57.17 39.36
C LEU A 37 97.27 -58.69 39.57
N THR A 38 98.23 -59.37 38.95
CA THR A 38 99.00 -60.44 39.61
C THR A 38 100.37 -60.59 38.94
N GLU A 39 101.38 -60.98 39.70
CA GLU A 39 102.78 -61.04 39.26
C GLU A 39 103.20 -62.41 38.70
N THR A 40 104.15 -62.43 37.75
CA THR A 40 105.29 -63.36 37.63
C THR A 40 106.08 -62.96 36.36
N SER A 41 107.31 -62.42 36.42
CA SER A 41 108.56 -63.08 36.85
C SER A 41 108.76 -64.42 36.12
N SER A 42 109.62 -64.54 35.10
CA SER A 42 111.06 -64.34 35.25
C SER A 42 111.87 -64.53 33.94
N ARG A 43 113.14 -64.06 33.94
CA ARG A 43 114.26 -64.46 33.05
C ARG A 43 114.11 -64.26 31.52
N TYR A 44 114.59 -63.11 31.04
CA TYR A 44 115.84 -63.11 30.25
C TYR A 44 116.65 -61.86 30.54
N ALA A 45 117.75 -62.01 31.28
CA ALA A 45 118.60 -60.89 31.66
C ALA A 45 119.60 -60.56 30.56
N ARG A 46 119.40 -59.42 29.87
CA ARG A 46 120.44 -58.76 29.06
C ARG A 46 120.66 -57.36 29.62
N LYS A 47 121.88 -57.08 30.09
CA LYS A 47 122.26 -55.76 30.60
C LYS A 47 122.27 -54.75 29.45
N ILE A 48 121.21 -53.97 29.31
CA ILE A 48 121.25 -52.73 28.53
C ILE A 48 121.74 -51.62 29.48
N SER A 49 122.49 -50.63 28.96
CA SER A 49 123.02 -49.54 29.78
C SER A 49 121.88 -48.73 30.43
N GLY A 50 122.12 -48.21 31.64
CA GLY A 50 121.16 -47.33 32.32
C GLY A 50 120.81 -46.07 31.52
N THR A 51 121.69 -45.64 30.62
CA THR A 51 121.42 -44.58 29.63
C THR A 51 120.40 -44.99 28.57
N THR A 52 120.43 -46.25 28.12
CA THR A 52 119.56 -46.76 27.05
C THR A 52 118.16 -47.05 27.57
N ALA A 53 118.03 -47.68 28.74
CA ALA A 53 116.73 -47.90 29.38
C ALA A 53 116.02 -46.57 29.70
N LEU A 54 116.78 -45.51 30.03
CA LEU A 54 116.24 -44.15 30.20
C LEU A 54 115.78 -43.55 28.85
N GLN A 55 116.53 -43.76 27.77
CA GLN A 55 116.15 -43.32 26.42
C GLN A 55 114.93 -44.07 25.88
N GLU A 56 114.82 -45.36 26.15
CA GLU A 56 113.65 -46.20 25.79
C GLU A 56 112.42 -45.73 26.59
N ALA A 57 112.53 -45.57 27.91
CA ALA A 57 111.43 -45.04 28.74
C ALA A 57 111.03 -43.59 28.36
N LEU A 58 111.98 -42.72 27.99
CA LEU A 58 111.67 -41.38 27.46
C LEU A 58 110.95 -41.45 26.12
N LYS A 59 111.33 -42.38 25.24
CA LYS A 59 110.67 -42.59 23.94
C LYS A 59 109.26 -43.16 24.12
N GLU A 60 109.07 -44.12 25.01
CA GLU A 60 107.74 -44.64 25.38
C GLU A 60 106.85 -43.53 25.97
N LYS A 61 107.41 -42.66 26.83
CA LYS A 61 106.66 -41.50 27.36
C LYS A 61 106.33 -40.47 26.29
N GLN A 62 107.23 -40.20 25.35
CA GLN A 62 106.96 -39.34 24.20
C GLN A 62 105.84 -39.91 23.31
N GLN A 63 105.92 -41.20 22.97
CA GLN A 63 104.88 -41.89 22.19
C GLN A 63 103.53 -41.93 22.92
N HIS A 64 103.52 -42.07 24.25
CA HIS A 64 102.29 -42.01 25.04
C HIS A 64 101.70 -40.59 25.12
N ILE A 65 102.53 -39.55 25.16
CA ILE A 65 102.07 -38.15 25.04
C ILE A 65 101.49 -37.89 23.65
N GLU A 66 102.14 -38.38 22.58
CA GLU A 66 101.63 -38.30 21.20
C GLU A 66 100.30 -39.05 21.04
N GLN A 67 100.17 -40.24 21.64
CA GLN A 67 98.90 -40.98 21.70
C GLN A 67 97.81 -40.19 22.44
N LEU A 68 98.08 -39.65 23.63
CA LEU A 68 97.10 -38.88 24.40
C LEU A 68 96.68 -37.58 23.69
N LEU A 69 97.58 -36.97 22.92
CA LEU A 69 97.24 -35.83 22.06
C LEU A 69 96.33 -36.25 20.90
N ALA A 70 96.61 -37.38 20.24
CA ALA A 70 95.77 -37.93 19.18
C ALA A 70 94.39 -38.39 19.69
N GLU A 71 94.32 -39.00 20.88
CA GLU A 71 93.07 -39.39 21.55
C GLU A 71 92.25 -38.15 21.91
N ARG A 72 92.85 -37.12 22.52
CA ARG A 72 92.20 -35.83 22.80
C ARG A 72 91.68 -35.14 21.52
N ASP A 73 92.43 -35.17 20.43
CA ASP A 73 92.01 -34.50 19.20
C ASP A 73 90.99 -35.34 18.40
N LEU A 74 90.95 -36.66 18.58
CA LEU A 74 89.83 -37.51 18.18
C LEU A 74 88.56 -37.17 19.00
N GLU A 75 88.65 -37.13 20.34
CA GLU A 75 87.55 -36.75 21.23
C GLU A 75 86.99 -35.37 20.87
N ARG A 76 87.85 -34.40 20.54
CA ARG A 76 87.44 -33.07 20.07
C ARG A 76 86.71 -33.11 18.73
N ALA A 77 87.16 -33.94 17.79
CA ALA A 77 86.48 -34.13 16.50
C ALA A 77 85.12 -34.83 16.68
N GLU A 78 85.03 -35.81 17.58
CA GLU A 78 83.77 -36.48 17.93
C GLU A 78 82.80 -35.53 18.64
N VAL A 79 83.26 -34.73 19.60
CA VAL A 79 82.45 -33.69 20.28
C VAL A 79 82.00 -32.61 19.29
N ALA A 80 82.88 -32.14 18.38
CA ALA A 80 82.50 -31.18 17.35
C ALA A 80 81.43 -31.76 16.40
N LYS A 81 81.57 -33.02 15.97
CA LYS A 81 80.58 -33.72 15.15
C LYS A 81 79.25 -33.92 15.89
N ALA A 82 79.29 -34.31 17.16
CA ALA A 82 78.10 -34.44 17.99
C ALA A 82 77.39 -33.09 18.19
N THR A 83 78.15 -32.00 18.34
CA THR A 83 77.61 -30.64 18.45
C THR A 83 76.94 -30.19 17.14
N SER A 84 77.55 -30.47 15.98
CA SER A 84 76.91 -30.25 14.66
C SER A 84 75.60 -31.00 14.57
N HIS A 85 75.60 -32.29 14.91
CA HIS A 85 74.42 -33.14 14.78
C HIS A 85 73.29 -32.80 15.76
N VAL A 86 73.63 -32.30 16.96
CA VAL A 86 72.63 -31.71 17.86
C VAL A 86 72.03 -30.44 17.25
N GLY A 87 72.85 -29.55 16.67
CA GLY A 87 72.36 -28.36 15.98
C GLY A 87 71.48 -28.67 14.76
N GLU A 88 71.83 -29.69 13.98
CA GLU A 88 71.02 -30.23 12.88
C GLU A 88 69.64 -30.71 13.40
N ILE A 89 69.62 -31.52 14.45
CA ILE A 89 68.37 -32.03 15.06
C ILE A 89 67.55 -30.90 15.71
N GLU A 90 68.18 -29.93 16.36
CA GLU A 90 67.50 -28.76 16.92
C GLU A 90 66.87 -27.87 15.83
N GLN A 91 67.52 -27.75 14.67
CA GLN A 91 66.97 -27.06 13.50
C GLN A 91 65.80 -27.84 12.87
N GLU A 92 65.92 -29.16 12.72
CA GLU A 92 64.81 -30.02 12.23
C GLU A 92 63.60 -29.96 13.19
N LEU A 93 63.84 -29.98 14.51
CA LEU A 93 62.79 -29.85 15.52
C LEU A 93 62.17 -28.45 15.58
N ALA A 94 62.91 -27.39 15.23
CA ALA A 94 62.36 -26.04 15.07
C ALA A 94 61.40 -26.01 13.86
N LEU A 95 61.88 -26.43 12.68
CA LEU A 95 61.07 -26.47 11.46
C LEU A 95 59.82 -27.35 11.59
N ALA A 96 59.90 -28.46 12.34
CA ALA A 96 58.77 -29.33 12.63
C ALA A 96 57.74 -28.70 13.60
N ARG A 97 58.17 -27.79 14.49
CA ARG A 97 57.26 -27.00 15.34
C ARG A 97 56.62 -25.87 14.55
N ASP A 98 57.41 -25.09 13.81
CA ASP A 98 56.92 -24.00 12.97
C ASP A 98 55.84 -24.52 11.99
N GLY A 99 56.08 -25.68 11.36
CA GLY A 99 55.09 -26.34 10.50
C GLY A 99 53.86 -26.91 11.23
N HIS A 100 53.99 -27.29 12.51
CA HIS A 100 52.83 -27.69 13.32
C HIS A 100 51.98 -26.47 13.70
N ASP A 101 52.60 -25.40 14.18
CA ASP A 101 51.92 -24.17 14.60
C ASP A 101 51.25 -23.49 13.40
N GLN A 102 51.89 -23.51 12.22
CA GLN A 102 51.29 -23.12 10.93
C GLN A 102 50.00 -23.90 10.64
N HIS A 103 50.01 -25.23 10.82
CA HIS A 103 48.83 -26.07 10.63
C HIS A 103 47.75 -25.88 11.71
N VAL A 104 48.12 -25.53 12.94
CA VAL A 104 47.15 -25.16 13.99
C VAL A 104 46.43 -23.87 13.61
N LEU A 105 47.17 -22.82 13.23
CA LEU A 105 46.59 -21.55 12.77
C LEU A 105 45.69 -21.72 11.54
N GLU A 106 46.07 -22.59 10.60
CA GLU A 106 45.22 -22.95 9.46
C GLU A 106 43.92 -23.66 9.87
N LEU A 107 43.94 -24.49 10.91
CA LEU A 107 42.76 -25.19 11.42
C LEU A 107 41.86 -24.27 12.23
N GLU A 108 42.43 -23.37 13.03
CA GLU A 108 41.70 -22.32 13.75
C GLU A 108 40.99 -21.38 12.78
N ALA A 109 41.69 -20.89 11.75
CA ALA A 109 41.08 -20.08 10.69
C ALA A 109 39.93 -20.79 9.96
N LYS A 110 40.06 -22.10 9.68
CA LYS A 110 38.99 -22.93 9.09
C LYS A 110 37.82 -23.11 10.07
N MET A 111 38.08 -23.25 11.37
CA MET A 111 37.03 -23.34 12.39
C MET A 111 36.26 -22.02 12.56
N ASP A 112 36.94 -20.88 12.53
CA ASP A 112 36.30 -19.57 12.62
C ASP A 112 35.52 -19.22 11.34
N GLN A 113 36.01 -19.61 10.16
CA GLN A 113 35.24 -19.54 8.91
C GLN A 113 33.96 -20.38 8.99
N LEU A 114 34.06 -21.63 9.47
CA LEU A 114 32.90 -22.51 9.66
C LEU A 114 31.91 -21.95 10.70
N ARG A 115 32.40 -21.37 11.81
CA ARG A 115 31.54 -20.71 12.80
C ARG A 115 30.79 -19.53 12.16
N THR A 116 31.49 -18.69 11.40
CA THR A 116 30.90 -17.55 10.69
C THR A 116 29.82 -18.00 9.69
N MET A 117 30.03 -19.12 8.98
CA MET A 117 29.02 -19.69 8.09
C MET A 117 27.79 -20.23 8.84
N VAL A 118 27.97 -20.88 9.99
CA VAL A 118 26.85 -21.33 10.84
C VAL A 118 26.08 -20.13 11.40
N GLU A 119 26.78 -19.11 11.90
CA GLU A 119 26.18 -17.86 12.39
C GLU A 119 25.48 -17.04 11.27
N ALA A 120 25.84 -17.23 10.00
CA ALA A 120 25.08 -16.70 8.87
C ALA A 120 23.81 -17.53 8.60
N ALA A 121 23.93 -18.85 8.52
CA ALA A 121 22.81 -19.75 8.24
C ALA A 121 21.74 -19.74 9.35
N ASP A 122 22.11 -19.62 10.62
CA ASP A 122 21.15 -19.49 11.72
C ASP A 122 20.45 -18.11 11.73
N ARG A 123 21.08 -17.05 11.21
CA ARG A 123 20.41 -15.75 10.99
C ARG A 123 19.42 -15.81 9.85
N GLU A 124 19.85 -16.30 8.68
CA GLU A 124 18.98 -16.52 7.51
C GLU A 124 17.76 -17.39 7.86
N LYS A 125 17.96 -18.45 8.65
CA LYS A 125 16.89 -19.30 9.18
C LYS A 125 15.92 -18.55 10.11
N VAL A 126 16.38 -17.62 10.94
CA VAL A 126 15.50 -16.78 11.77
C VAL A 126 14.74 -15.76 10.91
N GLU A 127 15.39 -15.17 9.91
CA GLU A 127 14.76 -14.25 8.96
C GLU A 127 13.66 -14.96 8.14
N LEU A 128 13.93 -16.17 7.63
CA LEU A 128 12.97 -17.01 6.92
C LEU A 128 11.81 -17.48 7.82
N LEU A 129 12.07 -17.76 9.10
CA LEU A 129 11.00 -18.10 10.07
C LEU A 129 10.10 -16.89 10.37
N ASN A 130 10.67 -15.69 10.48
CA ASN A 130 9.90 -14.46 10.66
C ASN A 130 9.06 -14.15 9.41
N GLN A 131 9.62 -14.29 8.21
CA GLN A 131 8.88 -14.15 6.95
C GLN A 131 7.73 -15.17 6.87
N LEU A 132 7.97 -16.43 7.23
CA LEU A 132 6.94 -17.48 7.24
C LEU A 132 5.81 -17.19 8.24
N GLU A 133 6.11 -16.61 9.41
CA GLU A 133 5.10 -16.23 10.39
C GLU A 133 4.27 -15.01 9.92
N GLU A 134 4.90 -14.09 9.20
CA GLU A 134 4.23 -12.91 8.65
C GLU A 134 3.34 -13.26 7.45
N GLU A 135 3.77 -14.19 6.58
CA GLU A 135 2.91 -14.73 5.52
C GLU A 135 1.72 -15.54 6.08
N LYS A 136 1.86 -16.21 7.24
CA LYS A 136 0.70 -16.81 7.93
C LYS A 136 -0.31 -15.75 8.36
N ARG A 137 0.14 -14.64 8.97
CA ARG A 137 -0.76 -13.55 9.36
C ARG A 137 -1.53 -12.98 8.18
N LYS A 138 -0.86 -12.78 7.04
CA LYS A 138 -1.51 -12.33 5.80
C LYS A 138 -2.55 -13.34 5.30
N VAL A 139 -2.27 -14.64 5.40
CA VAL A 139 -3.25 -15.70 5.06
C VAL A 139 -4.42 -15.72 6.05
N GLU A 140 -4.20 -15.49 7.34
CA GLU A 140 -5.25 -15.40 8.37
C GLU A 140 -6.13 -14.15 8.18
N ASP A 141 -5.55 -12.99 7.87
CA ASP A 141 -6.28 -11.76 7.52
C ASP A 141 -7.10 -11.92 6.22
N LEU A 142 -6.47 -12.42 5.16
CA LEU A 142 -7.15 -12.69 3.89
C LEU A 142 -8.27 -13.72 4.07
N GLN A 143 -8.12 -14.72 4.93
CA GLN A 143 -9.20 -15.65 5.26
C GLN A 143 -10.34 -14.93 5.99
N PHE A 144 -10.04 -14.12 7.02
CA PHE A 144 -11.06 -13.35 7.75
C PHE A 144 -11.87 -12.44 6.82
N ARG A 145 -11.17 -11.72 5.93
CA ARG A 145 -11.79 -10.85 4.92
C ARG A 145 -12.65 -11.62 3.91
N VAL A 146 -12.20 -12.79 3.45
CA VAL A 146 -13.00 -13.66 2.57
C VAL A 146 -14.23 -14.22 3.29
N GLU A 147 -14.15 -14.49 4.60
CA GLU A 147 -15.31 -14.88 5.40
C GLU A 147 -16.31 -13.70 5.56
N GLU A 148 -15.84 -12.48 5.79
CA GLU A 148 -16.67 -11.26 5.84
C GLU A 148 -17.33 -10.91 4.49
N GLU A 149 -16.58 -10.95 3.38
CA GLU A 149 -17.10 -10.80 2.01
C GLU A 149 -18.12 -11.92 1.68
N SER A 150 -17.94 -13.13 2.23
CA SER A 150 -18.90 -14.24 2.05
C SER A 150 -20.19 -14.04 2.84
N ILE A 151 -20.12 -13.50 4.07
CA ILE A 151 -21.30 -13.18 4.89
C ILE A 151 -22.11 -12.05 4.24
N THR A 152 -21.45 -10.93 3.91
CA THR A 152 -22.11 -9.76 3.29
C THR A 152 -22.73 -10.11 1.93
N LYS A 153 -22.08 -10.96 1.13
CA LYS A 153 -22.68 -11.53 -0.09
C LYS A 153 -23.93 -12.38 0.22
N GLY A 154 -23.90 -13.20 1.27
CA GLY A 154 -25.05 -14.01 1.70
C GLY A 154 -26.26 -13.16 2.10
N ASP A 155 -26.02 -12.05 2.79
CA ASP A 155 -27.05 -11.08 3.16
C ASP A 155 -27.59 -10.33 1.92
N LEU A 156 -26.73 -9.85 1.02
CA LEU A 156 -27.14 -9.21 -0.24
C LEU A 156 -27.93 -10.16 -1.15
N GLU A 157 -27.55 -11.43 -1.23
CA GLU A 157 -28.33 -12.47 -1.92
C GLU A 157 -29.71 -12.68 -1.28
N THR A 158 -29.79 -12.61 0.05
CA THR A 158 -31.05 -12.78 0.80
C THR A 158 -31.96 -11.58 0.65
N GLN A 159 -31.43 -10.36 0.74
CA GLN A 159 -32.15 -9.12 0.42
C GLN A 159 -32.64 -9.11 -1.04
N THR A 160 -31.80 -9.56 -1.98
CA THR A 160 -32.18 -9.70 -3.39
C THR A 160 -33.36 -10.66 -3.57
N LYS A 161 -33.36 -11.80 -2.86
CA LYS A 161 -34.48 -12.78 -2.87
C LYS A 161 -35.76 -12.20 -2.27
N LEU A 162 -35.66 -11.39 -1.21
CA LEU A 162 -36.80 -10.70 -0.59
C LEU A 162 -37.40 -9.61 -1.50
N GLU A 163 -36.59 -8.76 -2.12
CA GLU A 163 -37.10 -7.74 -3.06
C GLU A 163 -37.68 -8.40 -4.33
N HIS A 164 -37.13 -9.51 -4.83
CA HIS A 164 -37.77 -10.28 -5.91
C HIS A 164 -39.12 -10.90 -5.52
N ALA A 165 -39.33 -11.27 -4.25
CA ALA A 165 -40.62 -11.72 -3.75
C ALA A 165 -41.62 -10.54 -3.67
N ARG A 166 -41.19 -9.42 -3.10
CA ARG A 166 -41.97 -8.18 -2.98
C ARG A 166 -42.38 -7.61 -4.34
N ILE A 167 -41.49 -7.65 -5.34
CA ILE A 167 -41.80 -7.27 -6.72
C ILE A 167 -42.93 -8.14 -7.28
N LYS A 168 -42.88 -9.47 -7.10
CA LYS A 168 -43.96 -10.38 -7.54
C LYS A 168 -45.29 -10.11 -6.84
N GLU A 169 -45.29 -9.81 -5.54
CA GLU A 169 -46.49 -9.43 -4.81
C GLU A 169 -47.10 -8.12 -5.34
N LEU A 170 -46.25 -7.13 -5.67
CA LEU A 170 -46.66 -5.88 -6.30
C LEU A 170 -47.17 -6.08 -7.73
N GLU A 171 -46.52 -6.92 -8.53
CA GLU A 171 -46.96 -7.31 -9.88
C GLU A 171 -48.33 -8.02 -9.84
N GLN A 172 -48.52 -8.95 -8.92
CA GLN A 172 -49.80 -9.65 -8.73
C GLN A 172 -50.91 -8.71 -8.26
N SER A 173 -50.60 -7.78 -7.35
CA SER A 173 -51.52 -6.73 -6.89
C SER A 173 -51.90 -5.76 -8.01
N LEU A 174 -50.93 -5.34 -8.83
CA LEU A 174 -51.13 -4.49 -9.99
C LEU A 174 -51.98 -5.19 -11.07
N LEU A 175 -51.77 -6.49 -11.29
CA LEU A 175 -52.58 -7.30 -12.21
C LEU A 175 -54.03 -7.44 -11.72
N PHE A 176 -54.24 -7.57 -10.41
CA PHE A 176 -55.57 -7.60 -9.81
C PHE A 176 -56.31 -6.26 -9.98
N GLU A 177 -55.69 -5.15 -9.59
CA GLU A 177 -56.31 -3.82 -9.77
C GLU A 177 -56.50 -3.46 -11.24
N LYS A 178 -55.59 -3.89 -12.14
CA LYS A 178 -55.79 -3.74 -13.59
C LYS A 178 -56.99 -4.52 -14.10
N THR A 179 -57.13 -5.81 -13.76
CA THR A 179 -58.27 -6.63 -14.23
C THR A 179 -59.60 -6.14 -13.66
N LYS A 180 -59.60 -5.58 -12.45
CA LYS A 180 -60.72 -4.87 -11.82
C LYS A 180 -61.05 -3.55 -12.54
N ALA A 181 -60.05 -2.76 -12.92
CA ALA A 181 -60.24 -1.55 -13.73
C ALA A 181 -60.78 -1.89 -15.13
N ASP A 182 -60.23 -2.90 -15.81
CA ASP A 182 -60.74 -3.41 -17.09
C ASP A 182 -62.21 -3.86 -16.97
N LYS A 183 -62.61 -4.47 -15.83
CA LYS A 183 -64.00 -4.89 -15.59
C LYS A 183 -64.92 -3.67 -15.47
N LEU A 184 -64.57 -2.70 -14.63
CA LEU A 184 -65.34 -1.45 -14.47
C LEU A 184 -65.42 -0.67 -15.80
N GLN A 185 -64.36 -0.68 -16.62
CA GLN A 185 -64.36 -0.03 -17.92
C GLN A 185 -65.29 -0.72 -18.93
N ARG A 186 -65.43 -2.06 -18.89
CA ARG A 186 -66.45 -2.78 -19.68
C ARG A 186 -67.85 -2.43 -19.22
N GLU A 187 -68.12 -2.48 -17.91
CA GLU A 187 -69.42 -2.13 -17.34
C GLU A 187 -69.85 -0.68 -17.67
N LEU A 188 -68.89 0.25 -17.74
CA LEU A 188 -69.10 1.63 -18.15
C LEU A 188 -69.34 1.77 -19.67
N GLU A 189 -68.66 0.98 -20.50
CA GLU A 189 -68.94 0.95 -21.95
C GLU A 189 -70.28 0.28 -22.27
N ASP A 190 -70.63 -0.82 -21.59
CA ASP A 190 -71.93 -1.51 -21.75
C ASP A 190 -73.10 -0.58 -21.37
N THR A 191 -72.98 0.15 -20.26
CA THR A 191 -73.97 1.17 -19.87
C THR A 191 -73.99 2.37 -20.84
N ARG A 192 -72.85 2.75 -21.43
CA ARG A 192 -72.80 3.76 -22.50
C ARG A 192 -73.49 3.27 -23.78
N VAL A 193 -73.28 2.02 -24.18
CA VAL A 193 -73.95 1.39 -25.34
C VAL A 193 -75.46 1.28 -25.09
N ALA A 194 -75.89 0.86 -23.90
CA ALA A 194 -77.30 0.86 -23.53
C ALA A 194 -77.92 2.27 -23.58
N THR A 195 -77.20 3.29 -23.10
CA THR A 195 -77.64 4.70 -23.16
C THR A 195 -77.74 5.20 -24.61
N VAL A 196 -76.81 4.80 -25.49
CA VAL A 196 -76.85 5.14 -26.93
C VAL A 196 -77.98 4.40 -27.65
N SER A 197 -78.26 3.15 -27.27
CA SER A 197 -79.39 2.35 -27.78
C SER A 197 -80.72 3.01 -27.43
N GLU A 198 -80.96 3.31 -26.15
CA GLU A 198 -82.20 3.97 -25.72
C GLU A 198 -82.29 5.41 -26.24
N LYS A 199 -81.17 6.15 -26.39
CA LYS A 199 -81.20 7.44 -27.10
C LYS A 199 -81.57 7.30 -28.58
N SER A 200 -81.13 6.23 -29.25
CA SER A 200 -81.49 5.96 -30.64
C SER A 200 -82.97 5.59 -30.77
N ARG A 201 -83.48 4.77 -29.83
CA ARG A 201 -84.90 4.46 -29.69
C ARG A 201 -85.75 5.70 -29.44
N ILE A 202 -85.29 6.61 -28.58
CA ILE A 202 -85.95 7.91 -28.34
C ILE A 202 -85.98 8.73 -29.64
N MET A 203 -84.86 8.87 -30.36
CA MET A 203 -84.85 9.61 -31.64
C MET A 203 -85.74 8.97 -32.71
N GLU A 204 -85.88 7.63 -32.73
CA GLU A 204 -86.81 6.95 -33.64
C GLU A 204 -88.28 7.15 -33.23
N LEU A 205 -88.59 7.12 -31.93
CA LEU A 205 -89.92 7.46 -31.39
C LEU A 205 -90.26 8.94 -31.59
N GLU A 206 -89.30 9.86 -31.49
CA GLU A 206 -89.45 11.29 -31.79
C GLU A 206 -89.72 11.53 -33.28
N LYS A 207 -89.02 10.80 -34.15
CA LYS A 207 -89.22 10.80 -35.61
C LYS A 207 -90.58 10.23 -35.98
N ASP A 208 -91.00 9.11 -35.40
CA ASP A 208 -92.33 8.54 -35.60
C ASP A 208 -93.42 9.48 -35.06
N LEU A 209 -93.21 10.10 -33.89
CA LEU A 209 -94.12 11.13 -33.36
C LEU A 209 -94.20 12.34 -34.31
N ALA A 210 -93.08 12.81 -34.87
CA ALA A 210 -93.06 13.88 -35.85
C ALA A 210 -93.78 13.49 -37.15
N LEU A 211 -93.62 12.25 -37.63
CA LEU A 211 -94.37 11.70 -38.76
C LEU A 211 -95.86 11.61 -38.46
N ARG A 212 -96.27 11.13 -37.27
CA ARG A 212 -97.69 11.13 -36.84
C ARG A 212 -98.26 12.54 -36.70
N VAL A 213 -97.49 13.51 -36.20
CA VAL A 213 -97.89 14.92 -36.16
C VAL A 213 -98.04 15.49 -37.57
N GLN A 214 -97.15 15.13 -38.50
CA GLN A 214 -97.25 15.51 -39.91
C GLN A 214 -98.46 14.85 -40.60
N GLU A 215 -98.73 13.56 -40.35
CA GLU A 215 -99.94 12.86 -40.81
C GLU A 215 -101.21 13.49 -40.24
N VAL A 216 -101.25 13.82 -38.95
CA VAL A 216 -102.41 14.50 -38.34
C VAL A 216 -102.57 15.92 -38.91
N ALA A 217 -101.49 16.64 -39.19
CA ALA A 217 -101.55 17.94 -39.86
C ALA A 217 -101.99 17.83 -41.34
N GLU A 218 -101.56 16.78 -42.04
CA GLU A 218 -101.95 16.46 -43.43
C GLU A 218 -103.43 16.04 -43.51
N LEU A 219 -103.89 15.17 -42.61
CA LEU A 219 -105.28 14.75 -42.48
C LEU A 219 -106.17 15.93 -42.09
N ARG A 220 -105.78 16.77 -41.13
CA ARG A 220 -106.48 18.03 -40.82
C ARG A 220 -106.55 18.94 -42.03
N ARG A 221 -105.46 19.13 -42.77
CA ARG A 221 -105.44 19.96 -43.99
C ARG A 221 -106.38 19.43 -45.08
N ARG A 222 -106.49 18.10 -45.24
CA ARG A 222 -107.44 17.44 -46.15
C ARG A 222 -108.89 17.55 -45.68
N LEU A 223 -109.13 17.49 -44.37
CA LEU A 223 -110.45 17.69 -43.76
C LEU A 223 -110.93 19.14 -43.91
N GLU A 224 -110.00 20.10 -43.81
CA GLU A 224 -110.28 21.54 -44.01
C GLU A 224 -110.44 21.89 -45.51
N SER A 225 -109.75 21.20 -46.42
CA SER A 225 -109.86 21.45 -47.87
C SER A 225 -111.08 20.80 -48.53
N ASN A 226 -111.65 19.75 -47.94
CA ASN A 226 -112.80 19.02 -48.50
C ASN A 226 -114.11 19.26 -47.74
N LYS A 227 -114.67 20.46 -47.93
CA LYS A 227 -116.13 20.70 -47.88
C LYS A 227 -116.53 21.42 -49.17
N PRO A 228 -117.65 21.04 -49.83
CA PRO A 228 -118.86 20.51 -49.19
C PRO A 228 -119.39 19.18 -49.78
N ALA A 229 -120.56 18.77 -49.27
CA ALA A 229 -121.56 17.94 -49.95
C ALA A 229 -121.26 16.44 -50.20
N GLY A 230 -121.50 15.63 -49.17
CA GLY A 230 -122.47 14.53 -49.33
C GLY A 230 -121.97 13.18 -49.84
N ASP A 231 -121.16 12.50 -49.04
CA ASP A 231 -121.46 11.08 -48.74
C ASP A 231 -121.23 10.84 -47.24
N VAL A 232 -122.20 10.16 -46.59
CA VAL A 232 -122.23 9.98 -45.14
C VAL A 232 -121.49 8.72 -44.72
N ASP A 233 -121.49 7.67 -45.55
CA ASP A 233 -121.06 6.33 -45.15
C ASP A 233 -119.52 6.20 -45.12
N MET A 234 -118.85 6.64 -46.19
CA MET A 234 -117.38 6.73 -46.23
C MET A 234 -116.84 7.75 -45.23
N SER A 235 -117.58 8.85 -45.03
CA SER A 235 -117.23 9.87 -44.02
C SER A 235 -117.34 9.32 -42.61
N LEU A 236 -118.36 8.50 -42.30
CA LEU A 236 -118.48 7.81 -41.02
C LEU A 236 -117.36 6.81 -40.80
N SER A 237 -117.04 5.97 -41.80
CA SER A 237 -115.96 4.99 -41.69
C SER A 237 -114.62 5.66 -41.38
N LEU A 238 -114.25 6.72 -42.11
CA LEU A 238 -113.00 7.44 -41.87
C LEU A 238 -113.04 8.27 -40.57
N LEU A 239 -114.18 8.88 -40.19
CA LEU A 239 -114.31 9.51 -38.87
C LEU A 239 -114.17 8.48 -37.75
N GLN A 240 -114.69 7.26 -37.92
CA GLN A 240 -114.68 6.23 -36.89
C GLN A 240 -113.32 5.54 -36.79
N GLU A 241 -112.56 5.41 -37.89
CA GLU A 241 -111.16 4.98 -37.85
C GLU A 241 -110.24 6.08 -37.28
N ILE A 242 -110.42 7.34 -37.69
CA ILE A 242 -109.70 8.48 -37.08
C ILE A 242 -110.07 8.62 -35.60
N SER A 243 -111.34 8.46 -35.21
CA SER A 243 -111.77 8.46 -33.81
C SER A 243 -111.19 7.28 -33.06
N SER A 244 -111.14 6.07 -33.66
CA SER A 244 -110.50 4.91 -33.03
C SER A 244 -108.99 5.07 -32.86
N LEU A 245 -108.31 5.75 -33.79
CA LEU A 245 -106.88 6.05 -33.69
C LEU A 245 -106.60 7.22 -32.73
N GLN A 246 -107.48 8.22 -32.66
CA GLN A 246 -107.43 9.27 -31.64
C GLN A 246 -107.71 8.71 -30.26
N GLU A 247 -108.75 7.89 -30.10
CA GLU A 247 -109.07 7.14 -28.88
C GLU A 247 -107.90 6.24 -28.48
N LYS A 248 -107.27 5.49 -29.39
CA LYS A 248 -106.07 4.69 -29.09
C LYS A 248 -104.85 5.56 -28.72
N LEU A 249 -104.66 6.71 -29.35
CA LEU A 249 -103.56 7.63 -29.02
C LEU A 249 -103.81 8.31 -27.67
N GLU A 250 -105.05 8.68 -27.36
CA GLU A 250 -105.45 9.32 -26.10
C GLU A 250 -105.52 8.31 -24.95
N VAL A 251 -105.94 7.07 -25.22
CA VAL A 251 -105.81 5.93 -24.31
C VAL A 251 -104.34 5.68 -24.03
N THR A 252 -103.48 5.45 -25.04
CA THR A 252 -102.05 5.16 -24.80
C THR A 252 -101.28 6.35 -24.20
N GLN A 253 -101.62 7.60 -24.52
CA GLN A 253 -101.10 8.76 -23.81
C GLN A 253 -101.61 8.82 -22.37
N SER A 254 -102.87 8.45 -22.10
CA SER A 254 -103.39 8.34 -20.74
C SER A 254 -102.79 7.15 -19.98
N ASP A 255 -102.42 6.06 -20.65
CA ASP A 255 -101.69 4.92 -20.07
C ASP A 255 -100.29 5.36 -19.67
N HIS A 256 -99.49 5.90 -20.59
CA HIS A 256 -98.16 6.43 -20.27
C HIS A 256 -98.22 7.54 -19.22
N ARG A 257 -99.26 8.40 -19.23
CA ARG A 257 -99.45 9.43 -18.21
C ARG A 257 -99.85 8.83 -16.86
N ARG A 258 -100.67 7.77 -16.83
CA ARG A 258 -100.99 7.00 -15.62
C ARG A 258 -99.76 6.25 -15.09
N GLU A 259 -98.94 5.69 -15.97
CA GLU A 259 -97.71 4.97 -15.62
C GLU A 259 -96.63 5.91 -15.10
N ILE A 260 -96.38 7.05 -15.76
CA ILE A 260 -95.48 8.11 -15.26
C ILE A 260 -96.00 8.70 -13.93
N THR A 261 -97.32 8.80 -13.75
CA THR A 261 -97.90 9.25 -12.46
C THR A 261 -97.72 8.17 -11.38
N SER A 262 -98.01 6.91 -11.69
CA SER A 262 -97.83 5.75 -10.81
C SER A 262 -96.37 5.57 -10.39
N LEU A 263 -95.41 5.68 -11.31
CA LEU A 263 -93.99 5.63 -11.00
C LEU A 263 -93.54 6.82 -10.13
N LYS A 264 -94.05 8.03 -10.39
CA LYS A 264 -93.78 9.20 -9.52
C LYS A 264 -94.42 9.06 -8.14
N GLU A 265 -95.59 8.44 -8.05
CA GLU A 265 -96.28 8.16 -6.79
C GLU A 265 -95.59 7.03 -6.03
N HIS A 266 -95.06 6.01 -6.70
CA HIS A 266 -94.22 4.96 -6.12
C HIS A 266 -92.89 5.51 -5.61
N PHE A 267 -92.15 6.29 -6.41
CA PHE A 267 -90.91 6.91 -5.94
C PHE A 267 -91.16 7.94 -4.83
N GLY A 268 -92.23 8.74 -4.93
CA GLY A 268 -92.61 9.70 -3.91
C GLY A 268 -93.04 9.04 -2.59
N THR A 269 -93.81 7.95 -2.64
CA THR A 269 -94.16 7.17 -1.44
C THR A 269 -92.96 6.42 -0.87
N GLN A 270 -92.06 5.89 -1.70
CA GLN A 270 -90.82 5.26 -1.24
C GLN A 270 -89.84 6.27 -0.60
N GLU A 271 -89.70 7.46 -1.18
CA GLU A 271 -88.96 8.58 -0.57
C GLU A 271 -89.62 9.00 0.75
N GLU A 272 -90.95 9.08 0.80
CA GLU A 272 -91.67 9.40 2.03
C GLU A 272 -91.52 8.30 3.10
N THR A 273 -91.50 7.01 2.75
CA THR A 273 -91.22 5.92 3.70
C THR A 273 -89.79 5.98 4.21
N HIS A 274 -88.79 6.15 3.36
CA HIS A 274 -87.40 6.29 3.81
C HIS A 274 -87.20 7.56 4.64
N GLN A 275 -87.88 8.65 4.31
CA GLN A 275 -87.86 9.88 5.11
C GLN A 275 -88.63 9.76 6.44
N LYS A 276 -89.62 8.84 6.54
CA LYS A 276 -90.26 8.44 7.81
C LYS A 276 -89.35 7.54 8.63
N GLU A 277 -88.68 6.57 8.01
CA GLU A 277 -87.70 5.67 8.64
C GLU A 277 -86.50 6.45 9.21
N ILE A 278 -85.91 7.36 8.43
CA ILE A 278 -84.82 8.24 8.89
C ILE A 278 -85.25 9.12 10.07
N LYS A 279 -86.49 9.63 10.07
CA LYS A 279 -87.03 10.39 11.22
C LYS A 279 -87.28 9.50 12.43
N ALA A 280 -87.79 8.27 12.24
CA ALA A 280 -87.99 7.30 13.31
C ALA A 280 -86.65 6.87 13.94
N LEU A 281 -85.63 6.60 13.12
CA LEU A 281 -84.28 6.27 13.56
C LEU A 281 -83.62 7.43 14.32
N HIS A 282 -83.72 8.68 13.83
CA HIS A 282 -83.25 9.84 14.59
C HIS A 282 -84.00 9.99 15.93
N THR A 283 -85.32 9.80 15.95
CA THR A 283 -86.12 9.88 17.19
C THR A 283 -85.73 8.77 18.18
N ALA A 284 -85.45 7.56 17.69
CA ALA A 284 -84.96 6.44 18.50
C ALA A 284 -83.54 6.70 19.03
N MET A 285 -82.63 7.23 18.20
CA MET A 285 -81.28 7.64 18.57
C MET A 285 -81.31 8.70 19.69
N GLU A 286 -82.15 9.74 19.53
CA GLU A 286 -82.31 10.80 20.54
C GLU A 286 -82.93 10.27 21.84
N LYS A 287 -83.90 9.34 21.75
CA LYS A 287 -84.47 8.66 22.92
C LYS A 287 -83.45 7.79 23.65
N LEU A 288 -82.66 6.99 22.94
CA LEU A 288 -81.58 6.19 23.52
C LEU A 288 -80.46 7.05 24.12
N SER A 289 -80.17 8.21 23.54
CA SER A 289 -79.23 9.19 24.10
C SER A 289 -79.75 9.72 25.45
N LYS A 290 -81.02 10.15 25.52
CA LYS A 290 -81.67 10.61 26.77
C LYS A 290 -81.83 9.51 27.81
N GLU A 291 -82.04 8.26 27.39
CA GLU A 291 -82.07 7.10 28.29
C GLU A 291 -80.68 6.78 28.85
N ASN A 292 -79.61 6.87 28.04
CA ASN A 292 -78.23 6.77 28.52
C ASN A 292 -77.86 7.90 29.49
N GLU A 293 -78.24 9.15 29.22
CA GLU A 293 -78.06 10.28 30.15
C GLU A 293 -78.82 10.06 31.47
N SER A 294 -80.06 9.57 31.41
CA SER A 294 -80.86 9.23 32.59
C SER A 294 -80.26 8.07 33.39
N LEU A 295 -79.77 7.02 32.73
CA LEU A 295 -79.10 5.89 33.38
C LEU A 295 -77.77 6.30 34.02
N LYS A 296 -76.99 7.14 33.34
CA LYS A 296 -75.76 7.72 33.90
C LYS A 296 -76.05 8.57 35.13
N SER A 297 -77.03 9.48 35.05
CA SER A 297 -77.45 10.30 36.21
C SER A 297 -77.96 9.45 37.38
N LYS A 298 -78.67 8.35 37.12
CA LYS A 298 -79.09 7.38 38.16
C LYS A 298 -77.90 6.62 38.76
N LEU A 299 -76.91 6.23 37.96
CA LEU A 299 -75.68 5.59 38.43
C LEU A 299 -74.86 6.54 39.30
N ASP A 300 -74.69 7.80 38.87
CA ASP A 300 -74.00 8.84 39.64
C ASP A 300 -74.74 9.13 40.96
N HIS A 301 -76.08 9.16 40.95
CA HIS A 301 -76.90 9.30 42.15
C HIS A 301 -76.76 8.11 43.10
N ALA A 302 -76.87 6.87 42.61
CA ALA A 302 -76.71 5.66 43.42
C ALA A 302 -75.28 5.53 44.00
N ASN A 303 -74.25 5.93 43.24
CA ASN A 303 -72.88 6.02 43.74
C ASN A 303 -72.76 7.06 44.87
N LYS A 304 -73.45 8.20 44.74
CA LYS A 304 -73.49 9.24 45.78
C LYS A 304 -74.26 8.78 47.03
N GLU A 305 -75.43 8.16 46.89
CA GLU A 305 -76.16 7.56 48.00
C GLU A 305 -75.34 6.50 48.72
N ASN A 306 -74.67 5.61 47.99
CA ASN A 306 -73.79 4.59 48.57
C ASN A 306 -72.60 5.24 49.33
N SER A 307 -72.01 6.31 48.78
CA SER A 307 -70.96 7.08 49.45
C SER A 307 -71.45 7.73 50.76
N ASP A 308 -72.65 8.31 50.76
CA ASP A 308 -73.24 8.96 51.93
C ASP A 308 -73.74 7.94 52.98
N VAL A 309 -74.22 6.77 52.55
CA VAL A 309 -74.52 5.64 53.42
C VAL A 309 -73.25 5.09 54.08
N ILE A 310 -72.15 4.95 53.33
CA ILE A 310 -70.84 4.56 53.89
C ILE A 310 -70.34 5.61 54.89
N ALA A 311 -70.49 6.91 54.60
CA ALA A 311 -70.14 7.98 55.54
C ALA A 311 -71.00 7.95 56.82
N LEU A 312 -72.32 7.74 56.68
CA LEU A 312 -73.24 7.60 57.80
C LEU A 312 -72.92 6.36 58.66
N TRP A 313 -72.58 5.22 58.06
CA TRP A 313 -72.17 4.03 58.79
C TRP A 313 -70.83 4.22 59.50
N LYS A 314 -69.85 4.90 58.90
CA LYS A 314 -68.60 5.28 59.57
C LYS A 314 -68.87 6.17 60.78
N SER A 315 -69.63 7.26 60.62
CA SER A 315 -69.97 8.17 61.71
C SER A 315 -70.77 7.48 62.83
N LYS A 316 -71.70 6.58 62.48
CA LYS A 316 -72.41 5.74 63.47
C LYS A 316 -71.48 4.78 64.20
N LEU A 317 -70.52 4.16 63.50
CA LEU A 317 -69.54 3.26 64.09
C LEU A 317 -68.61 4.02 65.05
N GLU A 318 -68.11 5.20 64.65
CA GLU A 318 -67.31 6.09 65.49
C GLU A 318 -68.09 6.55 66.73
N THR A 319 -69.37 6.94 66.56
CA THR A 319 -70.25 7.32 67.68
C THR A 319 -70.53 6.15 68.62
N ALA A 320 -70.73 4.93 68.08
CA ALA A 320 -70.92 3.72 68.87
C ALA A 320 -69.64 3.32 69.62
N ILE A 321 -68.46 3.46 68.99
CA ILE A 321 -67.16 3.25 69.63
C ILE A 321 -66.95 4.26 70.75
N ALA A 322 -67.19 5.55 70.52
CA ALA A 322 -67.06 6.58 71.54
C ALA A 322 -68.05 6.38 72.71
N SER A 323 -69.31 6.05 72.41
CA SER A 323 -70.31 5.71 73.43
C SER A 323 -69.96 4.44 74.20
N HIS A 324 -69.40 3.42 73.56
CA HIS A 324 -68.95 2.20 74.23
C HIS A 324 -67.69 2.45 75.08
N GLN A 325 -66.76 3.29 74.62
CA GLN A 325 -65.61 3.75 75.41
C GLN A 325 -66.04 4.54 76.65
N GLN A 326 -67.01 5.47 76.51
CA GLN A 326 -67.60 6.19 77.64
C GLN A 326 -68.29 5.22 78.61
N ALA A 327 -69.14 4.32 78.10
CA ALA A 327 -69.82 3.31 78.93
C ALA A 327 -68.85 2.35 79.63
N MET A 328 -67.73 2.00 78.98
CA MET A 328 -66.64 1.22 79.58
C MET A 328 -65.92 2.00 80.70
N GLU A 329 -65.67 3.30 80.52
CA GLU A 329 -65.06 4.14 81.56
C GLU A 329 -66.03 4.39 82.73
N GLU A 330 -67.33 4.56 82.46
CA GLU A 330 -68.39 4.64 83.48
C GLU A 330 -68.61 3.29 84.22
N LEU A 331 -68.51 2.16 83.52
CA LEU A 331 -68.50 0.82 84.12
C LEU A 331 -67.26 0.59 85.00
N LYS A 332 -66.09 1.05 84.56
CA LYS A 332 -64.83 1.01 85.31
C LYS A 332 -64.86 1.91 86.54
N VAL A 333 -65.48 3.09 86.45
CA VAL A 333 -65.74 3.99 87.59
C VAL A 333 -66.76 3.38 88.56
N SER A 334 -67.79 2.67 88.10
CA SER A 334 -68.77 2.01 88.98
C SER A 334 -68.24 0.71 89.59
N PHE A 335 -67.44 -0.09 88.87
CA PHE A 335 -66.70 -1.24 89.43
C PHE A 335 -65.71 -0.83 90.53
N SER A 336 -65.16 0.40 90.48
CA SER A 336 -64.33 0.94 91.57
C SER A 336 -65.07 1.12 92.90
N LYS A 337 -66.39 0.86 92.93
CA LYS A 337 -67.29 1.09 94.06
C LYS A 337 -68.03 -0.17 94.58
N GLY A 338 -67.75 -1.36 94.03
CA GLY A 338 -68.46 -2.61 94.36
C GLY A 338 -67.55 -3.83 94.52
N VAL A 339 -67.35 -4.29 95.76
CA VAL A 339 -66.68 -5.55 96.12
C VAL A 339 -67.67 -6.72 95.98
N GLY A 340 -67.30 -7.95 95.59
CA GLY A 340 -65.98 -8.43 95.18
C GLY A 340 -65.70 -9.88 95.65
N THR A 341 -66.06 -10.85 94.82
CA THR A 341 -65.61 -12.26 94.87
C THR A 341 -65.45 -12.80 93.45
N GLU A 342 -66.43 -12.52 92.59
CA GLU A 342 -66.35 -12.63 91.11
C GLU A 342 -65.13 -11.90 90.53
N ALA A 343 -64.57 -10.93 91.26
CA ALA A 343 -63.33 -10.24 90.90
C ALA A 343 -62.12 -11.18 90.75
N ALA A 344 -62.13 -12.37 91.35
CA ALA A 344 -61.09 -13.39 91.14
C ALA A 344 -61.25 -14.09 89.78
N GLU A 345 -62.42 -14.64 89.49
CA GLU A 345 -62.72 -15.30 88.20
C GLU A 345 -62.67 -14.30 87.04
N PHE A 346 -63.12 -13.06 87.25
CA PHE A 346 -62.99 -11.98 86.27
C PHE A 346 -61.54 -11.52 86.10
N ALA A 347 -60.70 -11.52 87.15
CA ALA A 347 -59.27 -11.30 87.00
C ALA A 347 -58.59 -12.44 86.24
N GLU A 348 -58.99 -13.69 86.45
CA GLU A 348 -58.44 -14.86 85.77
C GLU A 348 -58.85 -14.92 84.29
N LEU A 349 -60.13 -14.72 83.97
CA LEU A 349 -60.60 -14.49 82.60
C LEU A 349 -59.93 -13.28 81.96
N LYS A 350 -59.71 -12.20 82.69
CA LYS A 350 -58.97 -11.03 82.19
C LYS A 350 -57.50 -11.35 81.93
N THR A 351 -56.83 -12.16 82.75
CA THR A 351 -55.46 -12.62 82.43
C THR A 351 -55.42 -13.64 81.29
N GLN A 352 -56.45 -14.46 81.09
CA GLN A 352 -56.55 -15.34 79.93
C GLN A 352 -56.79 -14.54 78.64
N ILE A 353 -57.70 -13.56 78.65
CA ILE A 353 -57.95 -12.65 77.52
C ILE A 353 -56.72 -11.78 77.25
N GLU A 354 -56.07 -11.22 78.28
CA GLU A 354 -54.86 -10.42 78.11
C GLU A 354 -53.69 -11.27 77.62
N LYS A 355 -53.56 -12.53 78.07
CA LYS A 355 -52.59 -13.48 77.52
C LYS A 355 -52.87 -13.73 76.04
N VAL A 356 -54.10 -14.09 75.65
CA VAL A 356 -54.47 -14.29 74.24
C VAL A 356 -54.26 -13.03 73.41
N ARG A 357 -54.50 -11.83 73.98
CA ARG A 357 -54.20 -10.54 73.35
C ARG A 357 -52.71 -10.33 73.12
N LEU A 358 -51.87 -10.70 74.10
CA LEU A 358 -50.41 -10.65 74.00
C LEU A 358 -49.87 -11.72 73.04
N ASP A 359 -50.42 -12.93 73.06
CA ASP A 359 -50.07 -14.02 72.15
C ASP A 359 -50.37 -13.59 70.69
N TYR A 360 -51.56 -13.03 70.40
CA TYR A 360 -51.86 -12.45 69.08
C TYR A 360 -51.04 -11.22 68.72
N GLN A 361 -50.75 -10.34 69.69
CA GLN A 361 -49.92 -9.15 69.43
C GLN A 361 -48.48 -9.55 69.10
N HIS A 362 -47.94 -10.58 69.76
CA HIS A 362 -46.63 -11.15 69.47
C HIS A 362 -46.62 -11.93 68.15
N GLU A 363 -47.71 -12.63 67.79
CA GLU A 363 -47.85 -13.26 66.47
C GLU A 363 -47.85 -12.22 65.33
N ILE A 364 -48.56 -11.09 65.51
CA ILE A 364 -48.53 -9.96 64.56
C ILE A 364 -47.12 -9.36 64.48
N GLU A 365 -46.46 -9.14 65.61
CA GLU A 365 -45.08 -8.64 65.69
C GLU A 365 -44.09 -9.61 65.01
N ASN A 366 -44.24 -10.92 65.19
CA ASN A 366 -43.43 -11.94 64.54
C ASN A 366 -43.66 -11.97 63.02
N LEU A 367 -44.92 -11.86 62.56
CA LEU A 367 -45.24 -11.79 61.13
C LEU A 367 -44.74 -10.49 60.48
N GLN A 368 -44.77 -9.36 61.19
CA GLN A 368 -44.16 -8.10 60.74
C GLN A 368 -42.64 -8.19 60.66
N ASN A 369 -41.98 -8.69 61.71
CA ASN A 369 -40.54 -8.94 61.73
C ASN A 369 -40.11 -9.92 60.62
N GLN A 370 -40.90 -10.96 60.35
CA GLN A 370 -40.67 -11.87 59.24
C GLN A 370 -40.78 -11.15 57.89
N GLN A 371 -41.88 -10.43 57.62
CA GLN A 371 -42.08 -9.67 56.38
C GLN A 371 -40.96 -8.63 56.14
N ASP A 372 -40.51 -7.92 57.17
CA ASP A 372 -39.42 -6.95 57.04
C ASP A 372 -38.04 -7.63 56.94
N SER A 373 -37.86 -8.84 57.49
CA SER A 373 -36.67 -9.65 57.23
C SER A 373 -36.60 -10.17 55.78
N GLU A 374 -37.74 -10.59 55.20
CA GLU A 374 -37.88 -11.02 53.81
C GLU A 374 -37.67 -9.84 52.85
N ARG A 375 -38.25 -8.66 53.15
CA ARG A 375 -37.94 -7.41 52.43
C ARG A 375 -36.45 -7.05 52.51
N SER A 376 -35.81 -7.21 53.68
CA SER A 376 -34.37 -6.95 53.84
C SER A 376 -33.53 -7.94 53.03
N ALA A 377 -33.93 -9.21 52.95
CA ALA A 377 -33.26 -10.22 52.16
C ALA A 377 -33.36 -9.90 50.66
N HIS A 378 -34.57 -9.61 50.15
CA HIS A 378 -34.76 -9.22 48.75
C HIS A 378 -34.07 -7.89 48.40
N ALA A 379 -34.02 -6.92 49.32
CA ALA A 379 -33.26 -5.69 49.10
C ALA A 379 -31.76 -5.97 48.91
N LYS A 380 -31.16 -6.80 49.77
CA LYS A 380 -29.76 -7.24 49.65
C LYS A 380 -29.50 -8.08 48.40
N GLU A 381 -30.47 -8.89 47.99
CA GLU A 381 -30.39 -9.67 46.75
C GLU A 381 -30.42 -8.77 45.50
N VAL A 382 -31.31 -7.76 45.48
CA VAL A 382 -31.36 -6.73 44.42
C VAL A 382 -30.08 -5.89 44.41
N GLU A 383 -29.52 -5.53 45.56
CA GLU A 383 -28.21 -4.86 45.65
C GLU A 383 -27.06 -5.76 45.14
N ALA A 384 -27.04 -7.04 45.49
CA ALA A 384 -26.05 -7.99 44.99
C ALA A 384 -26.16 -8.23 43.48
N LEU A 385 -27.37 -8.25 42.93
CA LEU A 385 -27.61 -8.32 41.48
C LEU A 385 -27.19 -7.03 40.78
N ARG A 386 -27.49 -5.86 41.35
CA ARG A 386 -27.00 -4.55 40.85
C ARG A 386 -25.47 -4.47 40.88
N ALA A 387 -24.81 -4.96 41.94
CA ALA A 387 -23.35 -5.01 42.04
C ALA A 387 -22.72 -5.95 40.99
N LYS A 388 -23.32 -7.12 40.75
CA LYS A 388 -22.91 -8.04 39.66
C LYS A 388 -23.08 -7.38 38.28
N LEU A 389 -24.19 -6.70 38.04
CA LEU A 389 -24.45 -5.99 36.79
C LEU A 389 -23.44 -4.84 36.59
N MET A 390 -23.17 -4.04 37.61
CA MET A 390 -22.11 -3.01 37.60
C MET A 390 -20.73 -3.60 37.27
N LYS A 391 -20.38 -4.76 37.85
CA LYS A 391 -19.11 -5.43 37.55
C LYS A 391 -19.03 -5.90 36.09
N ILE A 392 -20.11 -6.45 35.54
CA ILE A 392 -20.18 -6.85 34.12
C ILE A 392 -20.10 -5.63 33.19
N ILE A 393 -20.77 -4.52 33.54
CA ILE A 393 -20.66 -3.25 32.80
C ILE A 393 -19.21 -2.77 32.82
N LYS A 394 -18.56 -2.72 34.00
CA LYS A 394 -17.15 -2.33 34.15
C LYS A 394 -16.20 -3.20 33.34
N GLU A 395 -16.43 -4.52 33.31
CA GLU A 395 -15.65 -5.47 32.51
C GLU A 395 -15.87 -5.26 31.01
N LYS A 396 -17.08 -4.90 30.59
CA LYS A 396 -17.39 -4.58 29.19
C LYS A 396 -16.81 -3.23 28.75
N GLU A 397 -16.94 -2.19 29.56
CA GLU A 397 -16.26 -0.89 29.38
C GLU A 397 -14.76 -1.10 29.18
N ASN A 398 -14.09 -1.79 30.12
CA ASN A 398 -12.66 -2.07 30.03
C ASN A 398 -12.30 -2.90 28.77
N SER A 399 -13.15 -3.85 28.35
CA SER A 399 -12.91 -4.62 27.13
C SER A 399 -13.10 -3.82 25.84
N LEU A 400 -14.02 -2.85 25.84
CA LEU A 400 -14.29 -1.97 24.70
C LEU A 400 -13.16 -0.95 24.55
N GLU A 401 -12.70 -0.37 25.66
CA GLU A 401 -11.53 0.52 25.69
C GLU A 401 -10.25 -0.20 25.25
N ALA A 402 -10.08 -1.47 25.64
CA ALA A 402 -8.96 -2.31 25.20
C ALA A 402 -9.07 -2.79 23.73
N ILE A 403 -10.24 -2.65 23.09
CA ILE A 403 -10.43 -2.85 21.66
C ILE A 403 -10.16 -1.54 20.91
N LYS A 404 -10.66 -0.39 21.38
CA LYS A 404 -10.32 0.94 20.85
C LYS A 404 -8.81 1.14 20.83
N SER A 405 -8.14 1.00 21.97
CA SER A 405 -6.68 1.14 22.06
C SER A 405 -5.87 0.04 21.33
N LYS A 406 -6.52 -0.87 20.60
CA LYS A 406 -5.90 -1.71 19.57
C LYS A 406 -6.22 -1.23 18.16
N LEU A 407 -7.44 -0.77 17.92
CA LEU A 407 -7.85 -0.13 16.67
C LEU A 407 -7.03 1.14 16.42
N ASP A 408 -6.96 2.06 17.40
CA ASP A 408 -6.17 3.30 17.30
C ASP A 408 -4.71 2.99 16.89
N LYS A 409 -4.12 1.93 17.47
CA LYS A 409 -2.74 1.49 17.16
C LYS A 409 -2.61 0.78 15.82
N ALA A 410 -3.67 0.14 15.32
CA ALA A 410 -3.69 -0.47 14.00
C ALA A 410 -3.86 0.61 12.91
N GLU A 411 -4.61 1.66 13.20
CA GLU A 411 -4.73 2.85 12.37
C GLU A 411 -3.39 3.63 12.32
N ASP A 412 -2.76 3.91 13.46
CA ASP A 412 -1.39 4.47 13.53
C ASP A 412 -0.39 3.61 12.72
N GLN A 413 -0.40 2.29 12.90
CA GLN A 413 0.48 1.36 12.19
C GLN A 413 0.21 1.34 10.67
N HIS A 414 -1.05 1.35 10.25
CA HIS A 414 -1.40 1.43 8.82
C HIS A 414 -1.05 2.79 8.20
N LEU A 415 -1.13 3.89 8.94
CA LEU A 415 -0.67 5.20 8.47
C LEU A 415 0.84 5.20 8.26
N VAL A 416 1.62 4.64 9.19
CA VAL A 416 3.08 4.46 9.03
C VAL A 416 3.38 3.54 7.85
N GLU A 417 2.68 2.42 7.66
CA GLU A 417 2.89 1.52 6.53
C GLU A 417 2.47 2.14 5.18
N MET A 418 1.44 2.98 5.16
CA MET A 418 1.05 3.79 3.99
C MET A 418 2.12 4.83 3.64
N GLU A 419 2.68 5.53 4.63
CA GLU A 419 3.78 6.46 4.43
C GLU A 419 5.06 5.74 3.96
N ASP A 420 5.38 4.60 4.56
CA ASP A 420 6.57 3.80 4.22
C ASP A 420 6.44 3.13 2.83
N THR A 421 5.22 2.79 2.38
CA THR A 421 4.97 2.33 1.00
C THR A 421 4.90 3.47 -0.02
N LEU A 422 4.39 4.65 0.35
CA LEU A 422 4.46 5.86 -0.47
C LEU A 422 5.91 6.29 -0.72
N ASN A 423 6.75 6.29 0.32
CA ASN A 423 8.18 6.56 0.23
C ASN A 423 8.91 5.56 -0.67
N LYS A 424 8.59 4.26 -0.56
CA LYS A 424 9.13 3.21 -1.46
C LYS A 424 8.68 3.38 -2.90
N LEU A 425 7.44 3.83 -3.14
CA LEU A 425 6.94 4.20 -4.47
C LEU A 425 7.68 5.41 -5.04
N GLN A 426 7.85 6.48 -4.27
CA GLN A 426 8.60 7.66 -4.68
C GLN A 426 10.08 7.34 -4.96
N GLU A 427 10.72 6.49 -4.14
CA GLU A 427 12.04 5.95 -4.43
C GLU A 427 12.07 5.14 -5.75
N ALA A 428 11.06 4.31 -6.01
CA ALA A 428 10.98 3.51 -7.23
C ALA A 428 10.76 4.40 -8.47
N GLU A 429 9.98 5.48 -8.35
CA GLU A 429 9.77 6.47 -9.40
C GLU A 429 11.05 7.26 -9.69
N ILE A 430 11.78 7.71 -8.66
CA ILE A 430 13.10 8.37 -8.80
C ILE A 430 14.14 7.41 -9.42
N LYS A 431 14.10 6.12 -9.08
CA LYS A 431 14.97 5.11 -9.70
C LYS A 431 14.60 4.88 -11.18
N LYS A 432 13.31 4.86 -11.51
CA LYS A 432 12.77 4.76 -12.88
C LYS A 432 13.13 5.98 -13.73
N GLU A 433 13.06 7.20 -13.17
CA GLU A 433 13.52 8.44 -13.82
C GLU A 433 15.02 8.34 -14.15
N LYS A 434 15.86 7.99 -13.17
CA LYS A 434 17.31 7.77 -13.38
C LYS A 434 17.64 6.66 -14.38
N PHE A 435 16.84 5.60 -14.46
CA PHE A 435 17.00 4.57 -15.49
C PHE A 435 16.54 5.05 -16.88
N ALA A 436 15.58 5.96 -16.98
CA ALA A 436 15.22 6.61 -18.23
C ALA A 436 16.34 7.56 -18.70
N ASP A 437 16.87 8.40 -17.81
CA ASP A 437 18.00 9.28 -18.08
C ASP A 437 19.22 8.48 -18.57
N ALA A 438 19.64 7.45 -17.82
CA ALA A 438 20.76 6.59 -18.20
C ALA A 438 20.52 5.81 -19.51
N SER A 439 19.26 5.49 -19.84
CA SER A 439 18.89 4.88 -21.12
C SER A 439 18.98 5.88 -22.28
N GLU A 440 18.53 7.13 -22.09
CA GLU A 440 18.66 8.18 -23.09
C GLU A 440 20.12 8.59 -23.30
N GLU A 441 20.93 8.67 -22.23
CA GLU A 441 22.39 8.79 -22.30
C GLU A 441 23.00 7.65 -23.11
N MET A 442 22.68 6.39 -22.80
CA MET A 442 23.19 5.22 -23.52
C MET A 442 22.82 5.25 -25.01
N VAL A 443 21.57 5.61 -25.35
CA VAL A 443 21.11 5.75 -26.74
C VAL A 443 21.77 6.95 -27.43
N SER A 444 22.08 8.04 -26.72
CA SER A 444 22.84 9.18 -27.26
C SER A 444 24.30 8.80 -27.55
N ALA A 445 24.94 8.05 -26.63
CA ALA A 445 26.27 7.52 -26.80
C ALA A 445 26.32 6.52 -27.96
N GLN A 446 25.35 5.60 -28.05
CA GLN A 446 25.23 4.68 -29.18
C GLN A 446 25.01 5.41 -30.52
N ARG A 447 24.21 6.49 -30.57
CA ARG A 447 24.08 7.34 -31.77
C ARG A 447 25.42 7.97 -32.17
N SER A 448 26.15 8.57 -31.22
CA SER A 448 27.47 9.16 -31.48
C SER A 448 28.49 8.12 -31.95
N MET A 449 28.50 6.94 -31.33
CA MET A 449 29.36 5.83 -31.72
C MET A 449 29.04 5.34 -33.14
N GLN A 450 27.75 5.16 -33.48
CA GLN A 450 27.35 4.80 -34.83
C GLN A 450 27.71 5.89 -35.86
N GLU A 451 27.63 7.18 -35.50
CA GLU A 451 28.10 8.28 -36.34
C GLU A 451 29.63 8.24 -36.55
N THR A 452 30.42 7.91 -35.50
CA THR A 452 31.88 7.70 -35.66
C THR A 452 32.21 6.47 -36.50
N VAL A 453 31.42 5.40 -36.42
CA VAL A 453 31.57 4.21 -37.27
C VAL A 453 31.23 4.54 -38.74
N SER A 454 30.17 5.31 -39.00
CA SER A 454 29.89 5.79 -40.37
C SER A 454 30.99 6.70 -40.91
N LYS A 455 31.56 7.59 -40.09
CA LYS A 455 32.72 8.42 -40.48
C LYS A 455 33.98 7.59 -40.72
N LEU A 456 34.24 6.57 -39.91
CA LEU A 456 35.34 5.62 -40.13
C LEU A 456 35.16 4.85 -41.44
N HIS A 457 33.96 4.35 -41.72
CA HIS A 457 33.67 3.65 -42.97
C HIS A 457 33.80 4.55 -44.20
N GLN A 458 33.35 5.82 -44.12
CA GLN A 458 33.62 6.81 -45.17
C GLN A 458 35.13 7.04 -45.38
N LYS A 459 35.94 7.06 -44.30
CA LYS A 459 37.41 7.14 -44.42
C LYS A 459 38.06 5.85 -44.91
N GLU A 460 37.44 4.69 -44.68
CA GLU A 460 37.84 3.41 -45.27
C GLU A 460 37.54 3.38 -46.78
N GLU A 461 36.40 3.91 -47.23
CA GLU A 461 36.09 4.10 -48.66
C GLU A 461 37.05 5.10 -49.33
N GLU A 462 37.31 6.26 -48.71
CA GLU A 462 38.33 7.22 -49.18
C GLU A 462 39.72 6.56 -49.26
N PHE A 463 40.11 5.77 -48.25
CA PHE A 463 41.38 5.06 -48.24
C PHE A 463 41.46 3.99 -49.34
N ASN A 464 40.37 3.25 -49.58
CA ASN A 464 40.29 2.27 -50.67
C ASN A 464 40.38 2.93 -52.05
N MET A 465 39.76 4.11 -52.23
CA MET A 465 39.91 4.92 -53.45
C MET A 465 41.34 5.41 -53.63
N LEU A 466 41.96 5.99 -52.59
CA LEU A 466 43.36 6.42 -52.61
C LEU A 466 44.33 5.24 -52.82
N SER A 467 44.01 4.05 -52.30
CA SER A 467 44.79 2.82 -52.52
C SER A 467 44.65 2.32 -53.95
N SER A 468 43.47 2.43 -54.58
CA SER A 468 43.28 2.15 -56.01
C SER A 468 44.03 3.15 -56.89
N GLU A 469 44.10 4.41 -56.48
CA GLU A 469 44.85 5.46 -57.18
C GLU A 469 46.38 5.26 -57.01
N LEU A 470 46.85 4.88 -55.83
CA LEU A 470 48.23 4.45 -55.60
C LEU A 470 48.59 3.21 -56.41
N GLU A 471 47.69 2.23 -56.56
CA GLU A 471 47.96 1.04 -57.38
C GLU A 471 48.01 1.37 -58.87
N LYS A 472 47.15 2.28 -59.36
CA LYS A 472 47.28 2.85 -60.72
C LYS A 472 48.58 3.64 -60.89
N LEU A 473 49.03 4.37 -59.88
CA LEU A 473 50.31 5.07 -59.92
C LEU A 473 51.50 4.10 -59.90
N ARG A 474 51.40 2.97 -59.18
CA ARG A 474 52.37 1.86 -59.26
C ARG A 474 52.37 1.18 -60.63
N GLU A 475 51.20 0.95 -61.23
CA GLU A 475 51.07 0.40 -62.58
C GLU A 475 51.70 1.34 -63.61
N ASN A 476 51.39 2.65 -63.56
CA ASN A 476 52.04 3.67 -64.39
C ASN A 476 53.55 3.77 -64.14
N LEU A 477 54.01 3.62 -62.90
CA LEU A 477 55.44 3.58 -62.58
C LEU A 477 56.12 2.31 -63.12
N ALA A 478 55.50 1.13 -62.99
CA ALA A 478 56.01 -0.11 -63.56
C ALA A 478 56.03 -0.10 -65.10
N ASP A 479 55.06 0.59 -65.71
CA ASP A 479 54.96 0.79 -67.16
C ASP A 479 55.95 1.89 -67.64
N MET A 480 56.30 2.85 -66.79
CA MET A 480 57.43 3.77 -67.01
C MET A 480 58.77 3.07 -66.82
N GLU A 481 58.94 2.23 -65.80
CA GLU A 481 60.11 1.38 -65.61
C GLU A 481 60.27 0.37 -66.75
N ALA A 482 59.18 -0.13 -67.34
CA ALA A 482 59.25 -0.97 -68.53
C ALA A 482 59.77 -0.18 -69.73
N LYS A 483 59.34 1.08 -69.92
CA LYS A 483 59.87 1.99 -70.96
C LYS A 483 61.30 2.45 -70.67
N PHE A 484 61.69 2.55 -69.39
CA PHE A 484 63.08 2.73 -68.99
C PHE A 484 63.88 1.48 -69.33
N ARG A 485 63.46 0.26 -68.96
CA ARG A 485 64.12 -0.99 -69.39
C ARG A 485 64.18 -1.13 -70.92
N GLU A 486 63.17 -0.72 -71.67
CA GLU A 486 63.18 -0.72 -73.14
C GLU A 486 64.10 0.39 -73.72
N ARG A 487 64.42 1.43 -72.94
CA ARG A 487 65.49 2.40 -73.22
C ARG A 487 66.85 1.84 -72.82
N ASP A 488 66.97 1.24 -71.65
CA ASP A 488 68.18 0.64 -71.11
C ASP A 488 68.60 -0.55 -71.97
N GLU A 489 67.69 -1.31 -72.59
CA GLU A 489 68.00 -2.36 -73.57
C GLU A 489 68.46 -1.77 -74.92
N ARG A 490 67.94 -0.61 -75.34
CA ARG A 490 68.47 0.13 -76.50
C ARG A 490 69.83 0.75 -76.20
N GLU A 491 70.00 1.28 -74.99
CA GLU A 491 71.25 1.82 -74.49
C GLU A 491 72.24 0.67 -74.25
N GLU A 492 71.81 -0.53 -73.87
CA GLU A 492 72.64 -1.73 -73.78
C GLU A 492 72.98 -2.29 -75.17
N GLN A 493 72.13 -2.10 -76.19
CA GLN A 493 72.49 -2.37 -77.59
C GLN A 493 73.50 -1.34 -78.13
N LEU A 494 73.35 -0.07 -77.77
CA LEU A 494 74.33 0.98 -78.06
C LEU A 494 75.62 0.81 -77.26
N ILE A 495 75.54 0.33 -76.02
CA ILE A 495 76.67 -0.06 -75.18
C ILE A 495 77.32 -1.30 -75.77
N LYS A 496 76.60 -2.32 -76.25
CA LYS A 496 77.21 -3.48 -76.94
C LYS A 496 77.86 -3.12 -78.27
N ALA A 497 77.40 -2.05 -78.95
CA ALA A 497 78.11 -1.47 -80.10
C ALA A 497 79.34 -0.66 -79.66
N LYS A 498 79.21 0.14 -78.60
CA LYS A 498 80.29 0.90 -77.95
C LYS A 498 81.33 -0.02 -77.30
N GLU A 499 80.95 -1.18 -76.80
CA GLU A 499 81.78 -2.25 -76.21
C GLU A 499 82.45 -3.08 -77.28
N LYS A 500 81.94 -3.15 -78.52
CA LYS A 500 82.78 -3.64 -79.62
C LYS A 500 83.94 -2.67 -79.85
N LEU A 501 83.61 -1.38 -80.02
CA LEU A 501 84.61 -0.32 -80.17
C LEU A 501 85.51 -0.17 -78.93
N GLU A 502 84.99 -0.43 -77.73
CA GLU A 502 85.73 -0.33 -76.47
C GLU A 502 86.41 -1.65 -76.07
N ASN A 503 86.06 -2.82 -76.60
CA ASN A 503 86.91 -4.02 -76.47
C ASN A 503 88.09 -3.93 -77.46
N ASP A 504 87.88 -3.37 -78.65
CA ASP A 504 88.97 -2.97 -79.56
C ASP A 504 89.90 -1.91 -78.92
N ILE A 505 89.48 -1.26 -77.82
CA ILE A 505 90.28 -0.32 -77.00
C ILE A 505 90.67 -0.92 -75.63
N ALA A 506 89.96 -1.92 -75.09
CA ALA A 506 90.19 -2.52 -73.77
C ALA A 506 91.11 -3.75 -73.82
N GLU A 507 91.37 -4.31 -75.00
CA GLU A 507 92.61 -5.08 -75.23
C GLU A 507 93.87 -4.22 -74.95
N ILE A 508 93.74 -2.88 -75.01
CA ILE A 508 94.77 -1.90 -74.59
C ILE A 508 94.63 -1.51 -73.10
N MET A 509 93.46 -1.71 -72.46
CA MET A 509 93.15 -1.29 -71.07
C MET A 509 92.67 -2.44 -70.16
N LYS A 510 93.52 -3.46 -70.06
CA LYS A 510 93.53 -4.45 -68.96
C LYS A 510 93.71 -3.78 -67.58
N MET A 511 93.20 -4.42 -66.51
CA MET A 511 93.53 -4.31 -65.05
C MET A 511 92.48 -3.67 -64.08
N SER A 512 92.09 -4.45 -63.05
CA SER A 512 91.45 -4.08 -61.73
C SER A 512 90.00 -3.51 -61.70
N GLY A 513 89.19 -3.71 -60.63
CA GLY A 513 89.35 -4.63 -59.48
C GLY A 513 88.40 -4.44 -58.27
N ASP A 514 87.48 -5.40 -58.08
CA ASP A 514 86.80 -5.90 -56.86
C ASP A 514 85.85 -5.06 -55.95
N ASN A 515 84.92 -5.80 -55.33
CA ASN A 515 83.82 -5.37 -54.47
C ASN A 515 83.63 -6.42 -53.34
N SER A 516 83.39 -6.06 -52.06
CA SER A 516 83.36 -7.09 -50.98
C SER A 516 82.57 -6.79 -49.69
N SER A 517 82.37 -5.52 -49.30
CA SER A 517 81.99 -5.16 -47.92
C SER A 517 80.48 -5.15 -47.58
N GLN A 518 79.60 -5.48 -48.53
CA GLN A 518 78.14 -5.33 -48.37
C GLN A 518 77.40 -6.62 -47.95
N LEU A 519 77.97 -7.80 -48.23
CA LEU A 519 77.29 -9.09 -48.06
C LEU A 519 77.19 -9.56 -46.59
N THR A 520 78.09 -9.10 -45.72
CA THR A 520 78.11 -9.50 -44.30
C THR A 520 76.95 -8.91 -43.50
N LYS A 521 76.73 -7.59 -43.58
CA LYS A 521 75.69 -6.89 -42.79
C LYS A 521 74.28 -7.47 -42.99
N MET A 522 73.94 -7.87 -44.22
CA MET A 522 72.63 -8.42 -44.57
C MET A 522 72.34 -9.78 -43.91
N ASN A 523 73.38 -10.55 -43.55
CA ASN A 523 73.23 -11.84 -42.88
C ASN A 523 72.95 -11.69 -41.37
N ASP A 524 73.49 -10.66 -40.73
CA ASP A 524 73.30 -10.44 -39.29
C ASP A 524 71.90 -9.89 -38.96
N GLU A 525 71.32 -9.05 -39.84
CA GLU A 525 69.93 -8.58 -39.70
C GLU A 525 68.90 -9.71 -39.85
N LEU A 526 69.16 -10.69 -40.74
CA LEU A 526 68.28 -11.84 -40.95
C LEU A 526 68.14 -12.67 -39.67
N ARG A 527 69.29 -12.99 -39.04
CA ARG A 527 69.39 -13.75 -37.78
C ARG A 527 68.77 -13.10 -36.55
N LEU A 528 68.54 -11.78 -36.60
CA LEU A 528 67.80 -11.07 -35.55
C LEU A 528 66.28 -11.18 -35.75
N LYS A 529 65.81 -11.14 -37.01
CA LYS A 529 64.39 -11.28 -37.34
C LYS A 529 63.87 -12.70 -37.10
N GLU A 530 64.65 -13.72 -37.48
CA GLU A 530 64.34 -15.14 -37.21
C GLU A 530 64.03 -15.38 -35.72
N ARG A 531 64.91 -14.92 -34.82
CA ARG A 531 64.76 -15.08 -33.37
C ARG A 531 63.53 -14.37 -32.79
N CYS A 532 63.15 -13.23 -33.35
CA CYS A 532 61.92 -12.52 -32.93
C CYS A 532 60.66 -13.28 -33.35
N VAL A 533 60.68 -13.96 -34.49
CA VAL A 533 59.55 -14.81 -34.95
C VAL A 533 59.39 -16.02 -34.04
N GLU A 534 60.48 -16.69 -33.65
CA GLU A 534 60.47 -17.81 -32.71
C GLU A 534 59.87 -17.40 -31.35
N GLU A 535 60.27 -16.25 -30.80
CA GLU A 535 59.77 -15.77 -29.51
C GLU A 535 58.28 -15.38 -29.57
N LEU A 536 57.82 -14.81 -30.69
CA LEU A 536 56.41 -14.49 -30.91
C LEU A 536 55.56 -15.76 -31.09
N GLN A 537 56.06 -16.78 -31.80
CA GLN A 537 55.40 -18.08 -31.91
C GLN A 537 55.23 -18.76 -30.53
N LEU A 538 56.27 -18.72 -29.68
CA LEU A 538 56.21 -19.28 -28.33
C LEU A 538 55.23 -18.55 -27.40
N LYS A 539 55.00 -17.25 -27.61
CA LYS A 539 53.98 -16.48 -26.90
C LYS A 539 52.57 -16.80 -27.42
N LEU A 540 52.42 -16.97 -28.73
CA LEU A 540 51.16 -17.33 -29.37
C LEU A 540 50.66 -18.73 -28.97
N THR A 541 51.54 -19.73 -28.90
CA THR A 541 51.16 -21.08 -28.45
C THR A 541 50.66 -21.08 -27.01
N LYS A 542 51.39 -20.43 -26.09
CA LYS A 542 50.97 -20.30 -24.68
C LYS A 542 49.65 -19.54 -24.51
N ALA A 543 49.41 -18.50 -25.32
CA ALA A 543 48.13 -17.79 -25.32
C ALA A 543 46.97 -18.73 -25.75
N ASN A 544 47.21 -19.58 -26.75
CA ASN A 544 46.21 -20.53 -27.27
C ASN A 544 45.96 -21.72 -26.30
N GLU A 545 47.00 -22.19 -25.61
CA GLU A 545 46.90 -23.16 -24.51
C GLU A 545 46.07 -22.61 -23.35
N ASN A 546 46.31 -21.36 -22.94
CA ASN A 546 45.53 -20.69 -21.90
C ASN A 546 44.07 -20.45 -22.35
N ALA A 547 43.84 -20.02 -23.59
CA ALA A 547 42.51 -19.80 -24.14
C ALA A 547 41.68 -21.10 -24.18
N SER A 548 42.29 -22.21 -24.63
CA SER A 548 41.63 -23.53 -24.66
C SER A 548 41.46 -24.17 -23.28
N PHE A 549 42.30 -23.82 -22.29
CA PHE A 549 42.06 -24.15 -20.89
C PHE A 549 40.85 -23.39 -20.32
N LEU A 550 40.79 -22.06 -20.53
CA LEU A 550 39.65 -21.23 -20.11
C LEU A 550 38.34 -21.67 -20.78
N GLN A 551 38.36 -21.96 -22.09
CA GLN A 551 37.20 -22.46 -22.81
C GLN A 551 36.67 -23.78 -22.24
N ARG A 552 37.55 -24.70 -21.83
CA ARG A 552 37.17 -25.94 -21.15
C ARG A 552 36.57 -25.66 -19.77
N SER A 553 37.23 -24.80 -18.97
CA SER A 553 36.76 -24.44 -17.63
C SER A 553 35.39 -23.75 -17.66
N ILE A 554 35.14 -22.87 -18.63
CA ILE A 554 33.82 -22.25 -18.86
C ILE A 554 32.79 -23.33 -19.23
N GLY A 555 33.13 -24.27 -20.11
CA GLY A 555 32.24 -25.39 -20.48
C GLY A 555 31.86 -26.28 -19.29
N GLU A 556 32.83 -26.61 -18.43
CA GLU A 556 32.60 -27.39 -17.20
C GLU A 556 31.77 -26.64 -16.15
N VAL A 557 31.88 -25.32 -16.06
CA VAL A 557 31.04 -24.48 -15.19
C VAL A 557 29.62 -24.34 -15.76
N THR A 558 29.48 -24.17 -17.08
CA THR A 558 28.18 -24.10 -17.75
C THR A 558 27.39 -25.40 -17.58
N LEU A 559 28.04 -26.56 -17.80
CA LEU A 559 27.41 -27.88 -17.58
C LEU A 559 26.89 -28.04 -16.14
N LYS A 560 27.67 -27.65 -15.13
CA LYS A 560 27.24 -27.72 -13.72
C LYS A 560 26.10 -26.76 -13.39
N ALA A 561 26.06 -25.59 -14.04
CA ALA A 561 24.94 -24.66 -13.93
C ALA A 561 23.67 -25.24 -14.57
N GLU A 562 23.76 -25.84 -15.76
CA GLU A 562 22.64 -26.53 -16.43
C GLU A 562 22.14 -27.74 -15.62
N GLU A 563 23.04 -28.56 -15.08
CA GLU A 563 22.70 -29.69 -14.20
C GLU A 563 21.96 -29.22 -12.95
N SER A 564 22.48 -28.20 -12.25
CA SER A 564 21.86 -27.63 -11.05
C SER A 564 20.51 -26.96 -11.36
N GLN A 565 20.38 -26.27 -12.49
CA GLN A 565 19.13 -25.66 -12.93
C GLN A 565 18.08 -26.73 -13.28
N GLN A 566 18.50 -27.84 -13.92
CA GLN A 566 17.60 -28.95 -14.26
C GLN A 566 17.16 -29.73 -13.01
N GLU A 567 18.02 -29.87 -12.00
CA GLU A 567 17.66 -30.51 -10.72
C GLU A 567 16.68 -29.65 -9.92
N ALA A 568 16.89 -28.33 -9.84
CA ALA A 568 15.93 -27.40 -9.27
C ALA A 568 14.57 -27.41 -10.00
N ALA A 569 14.58 -27.44 -11.34
CA ALA A 569 13.36 -27.52 -12.13
C ALA A 569 12.58 -28.84 -11.89
N LYS A 570 13.26 -29.97 -11.75
CA LYS A 570 12.62 -31.26 -11.37
C LYS A 570 11.98 -31.16 -9.98
N LYS A 571 12.70 -30.63 -8.99
CA LYS A 571 12.19 -30.46 -7.62
C LYS A 571 10.92 -29.61 -7.58
N HIS A 572 10.90 -28.48 -8.30
CA HIS A 572 9.70 -27.65 -8.40
C HIS A 572 8.54 -28.32 -9.16
N GLU A 573 8.80 -29.17 -10.15
CA GLU A 573 7.74 -29.95 -10.80
C GLU A 573 7.20 -31.08 -9.89
N GLU A 574 8.02 -31.66 -9.02
CA GLU A 574 7.58 -32.61 -7.99
C GLU A 574 6.76 -31.91 -6.89
N GLU A 575 7.23 -30.77 -6.38
CA GLU A 575 6.49 -29.91 -5.44
C GLU A 575 5.15 -29.46 -6.01
N ARG A 576 5.10 -29.06 -7.29
CA ARG A 576 3.85 -28.72 -7.99
C ARG A 576 2.89 -29.90 -8.03
N LYS A 577 3.35 -31.10 -8.39
CA LYS A 577 2.50 -32.31 -8.45
C LYS A 577 1.97 -32.72 -7.08
N GLU A 578 2.75 -32.51 -6.01
CA GLU A 578 2.28 -32.75 -4.65
C GLU A 578 1.20 -31.74 -4.23
N LEU A 579 1.32 -30.47 -4.65
CA LEU A 579 0.30 -29.43 -4.44
C LEU A 579 -0.97 -29.68 -5.27
N GLU A 580 -0.84 -30.05 -6.55
CA GLU A 580 -1.96 -30.47 -7.42
C GLU A 580 -2.73 -31.65 -6.81
N SER A 581 -2.03 -32.65 -6.27
CA SER A 581 -2.64 -33.78 -5.55
C SER A 581 -3.37 -33.36 -4.27
N LYS A 582 -2.78 -32.44 -3.49
CA LYS A 582 -3.42 -31.89 -2.27
C LYS A 582 -4.68 -31.06 -2.59
N LEU A 583 -4.67 -30.31 -3.69
CA LEU A 583 -5.85 -29.59 -4.17
C LEU A 583 -6.97 -30.55 -4.56
N LEU A 584 -6.69 -31.59 -5.34
CA LEU A 584 -7.67 -32.64 -5.69
C LEU A 584 -8.27 -33.32 -4.45
N ASP A 585 -7.46 -33.63 -3.44
CA ASP A 585 -7.94 -34.19 -2.17
C ASP A 585 -8.75 -33.21 -1.32
N LEU A 586 -8.58 -31.90 -1.50
CA LEU A 586 -9.39 -30.85 -0.87
C LEU A 586 -10.70 -30.62 -1.62
N GLU A 587 -10.67 -30.50 -2.95
CA GLU A 587 -11.87 -30.43 -3.80
C GLU A 587 -12.82 -31.60 -3.51
N LYS A 588 -12.28 -32.81 -3.44
CA LYS A 588 -13.05 -34.02 -3.12
C LYS A 588 -13.63 -34.04 -1.70
N LYS A 589 -12.97 -33.39 -0.73
CA LYS A 589 -13.52 -33.18 0.63
C LYS A 589 -14.64 -32.13 0.62
N VAL A 590 -14.46 -31.04 -0.12
CA VAL A 590 -15.49 -30.01 -0.29
C VAL A 590 -16.72 -30.60 -1.01
N GLU A 591 -16.53 -31.37 -2.07
CA GLU A 591 -17.63 -32.05 -2.79
C GLU A 591 -18.34 -33.07 -1.89
N THR A 592 -17.63 -33.89 -1.13
CA THR A 592 -18.29 -34.84 -0.19
C THR A 592 -19.00 -34.12 0.96
N SER A 593 -18.48 -32.99 1.46
CA SER A 593 -19.15 -32.13 2.43
C SER A 593 -20.39 -31.44 1.85
N HIS A 594 -20.32 -30.97 0.59
CA HIS A 594 -21.45 -30.36 -0.12
C HIS A 594 -22.59 -31.37 -0.30
N ASN A 595 -22.27 -32.57 -0.78
CA ASN A 595 -23.24 -33.66 -0.92
C ASN A 595 -23.88 -34.05 0.44
N GLN A 596 -23.12 -34.05 1.54
CA GLN A 596 -23.68 -34.28 2.89
C GLN A 596 -24.64 -33.16 3.32
N CYS A 597 -24.29 -31.89 3.07
CA CYS A 597 -25.17 -30.76 3.35
C CYS A 597 -26.45 -30.80 2.49
N GLN A 598 -26.35 -31.25 1.24
CA GLN A 598 -27.46 -31.36 0.30
C GLN A 598 -28.42 -32.51 0.70
N ASP A 599 -27.90 -33.66 1.14
CA ASP A 599 -28.69 -34.78 1.66
C ASP A 599 -29.35 -34.43 3.01
N LEU A 600 -28.65 -33.74 3.91
CA LEU A 600 -29.24 -33.19 5.14
C LEU A 600 -30.39 -32.21 4.86
N LYS A 601 -30.22 -31.33 3.86
CA LYS A 601 -31.26 -30.39 3.43
C LYS A 601 -32.47 -31.13 2.86
N ALA A 602 -32.27 -32.12 2.00
CA ALA A 602 -33.36 -32.93 1.43
C ALA A 602 -34.19 -33.63 2.51
N ARG A 603 -33.53 -34.25 3.50
CA ARG A 603 -34.19 -34.88 4.66
C ARG A 603 -34.96 -33.87 5.53
N TYR A 604 -34.45 -32.64 5.67
CA TYR A 604 -35.15 -31.58 6.39
C TYR A 604 -36.41 -31.10 5.64
N GLU A 605 -36.32 -30.93 4.32
CA GLU A 605 -37.46 -30.57 3.47
C GLU A 605 -38.53 -31.67 3.44
N GLU A 606 -38.13 -32.95 3.37
CA GLU A 606 -39.01 -34.11 3.50
C GLU A 606 -39.73 -34.13 4.86
N ALA A 607 -39.00 -34.04 5.98
CA ALA A 607 -39.59 -33.99 7.32
C ALA A 607 -40.49 -32.76 7.54
N SER A 608 -40.15 -31.61 6.93
CA SER A 608 -41.00 -30.40 6.94
C SER A 608 -42.30 -30.62 6.16
N SER A 609 -42.25 -31.33 5.04
CA SER A 609 -43.44 -31.68 4.25
C SER A 609 -44.36 -32.66 5.00
N GLU A 610 -43.80 -33.67 5.66
CA GLU A 610 -44.55 -34.69 6.38
C GLU A 610 -45.22 -34.11 7.64
N THR A 611 -44.52 -33.23 8.36
CA THR A 611 -45.09 -32.52 9.52
C THR A 611 -46.16 -31.50 9.12
N LYS A 612 -46.05 -30.84 7.95
CA LYS A 612 -47.13 -30.00 7.38
C LYS A 612 -48.35 -30.84 7.00
N ALA A 613 -48.17 -31.97 6.32
CA ALA A 613 -49.28 -32.86 5.95
C ALA A 613 -50.06 -33.36 7.19
N LYS A 614 -49.36 -33.68 8.29
CA LYS A 614 -49.99 -34.05 9.57
C LYS A 614 -50.76 -32.90 10.22
N HIS A 615 -50.29 -31.66 10.11
CA HIS A 615 -51.05 -30.49 10.58
C HIS A 615 -52.30 -30.23 9.74
N GLU A 616 -52.21 -30.35 8.42
CA GLU A 616 -53.33 -30.23 7.49
C GLU A 616 -54.42 -31.27 7.80
N GLU A 617 -54.05 -32.54 8.03
CA GLU A 617 -54.96 -33.61 8.46
C GLU A 617 -55.62 -33.30 9.81
N ILE A 618 -54.88 -32.79 10.79
CA ILE A 618 -55.43 -32.40 12.11
C ILE A 618 -56.42 -31.23 11.97
N LEU A 619 -56.12 -30.22 11.15
CA LEU A 619 -56.99 -29.09 10.90
C LEU A 619 -58.29 -29.50 10.21
N GLN A 620 -58.23 -30.36 9.19
CA GLN A 620 -59.42 -30.88 8.51
C GLN A 620 -60.29 -31.73 9.44
N ASN A 621 -59.69 -32.53 10.32
CA ASN A 621 -60.42 -33.27 11.35
C ASN A 621 -61.09 -32.35 12.38
N LEU A 622 -60.40 -31.31 12.86
CA LEU A 622 -60.98 -30.30 13.77
C LEU A 622 -62.14 -29.54 13.12
N GLN A 623 -61.97 -29.09 11.87
CA GLN A 623 -63.00 -28.36 11.12
C GLN A 623 -64.24 -29.24 10.88
N LYS A 624 -64.05 -30.54 10.61
CA LYS A 624 -65.15 -31.51 10.52
C LYS A 624 -65.86 -31.68 11.86
N VAL A 625 -65.13 -31.84 12.97
CA VAL A 625 -65.73 -31.97 14.30
C VAL A 625 -66.54 -30.72 14.68
N LEU A 626 -66.08 -29.52 14.30
CA LEU A 626 -66.84 -28.28 14.49
C LEU A 626 -68.16 -28.30 13.71
N SER A 627 -68.14 -28.62 12.40
CA SER A 627 -69.36 -28.79 11.59
C SER A 627 -70.31 -29.83 12.19
N ASP A 628 -69.77 -30.99 12.59
CA ASP A 628 -70.52 -32.06 13.26
C ASP A 628 -71.12 -31.60 14.61
N THR A 629 -70.62 -30.54 15.24
CA THR A 629 -71.22 -29.94 16.46
C THR A 629 -72.21 -28.82 16.16
N GLU A 630 -71.99 -28.00 15.12
CA GLU A 630 -72.93 -26.95 14.71
C GLU A 630 -74.27 -27.53 14.24
N ASP A 631 -74.24 -28.62 13.46
CA ASP A 631 -75.48 -29.24 12.99
C ASP A 631 -76.24 -29.96 14.13
N LYS A 632 -75.53 -30.49 15.13
CA LYS A 632 -76.15 -30.98 16.37
C LYS A 632 -76.78 -29.84 17.19
N LEU A 633 -76.14 -28.67 17.22
CA LEU A 633 -76.67 -27.48 17.90
C LEU A 633 -77.92 -26.94 17.21
N LYS A 634 -77.94 -26.84 15.87
CA LYS A 634 -79.15 -26.50 15.08
C LYS A 634 -80.29 -27.48 15.36
N ALA A 635 -80.03 -28.78 15.28
CA ALA A 635 -81.04 -29.80 15.56
C ALA A 635 -81.59 -29.71 17.00
N ALA A 636 -80.79 -29.28 17.97
CA ALA A 636 -81.25 -29.00 19.33
C ALA A 636 -82.06 -27.69 19.43
N GLN A 637 -81.68 -26.64 18.70
CA GLN A 637 -82.42 -25.37 18.65
C GLN A 637 -83.79 -25.54 17.98
N GLU A 638 -83.90 -26.24 16.86
CA GLU A 638 -85.17 -26.58 16.20
C GLU A 638 -86.09 -27.38 17.12
N LYS A 639 -85.52 -28.32 17.90
CA LYS A 639 -86.25 -29.13 18.87
C LYS A 639 -86.74 -28.31 20.07
N ASN A 640 -85.96 -27.34 20.54
CA ASN A 640 -86.43 -26.37 21.53
C ASN A 640 -87.50 -25.43 20.97
N SER A 641 -87.43 -25.04 19.70
CA SER A 641 -88.45 -24.21 19.04
C SER A 641 -89.80 -24.93 18.94
N SER A 642 -89.79 -26.22 18.58
CA SER A 642 -91.01 -27.04 18.54
C SER A 642 -91.61 -27.27 19.93
N LEU A 643 -90.78 -27.53 20.95
CA LEU A 643 -91.24 -27.67 22.34
C LEU A 643 -91.81 -26.36 22.92
N LEU A 644 -91.26 -25.20 22.55
CA LEU A 644 -91.84 -23.89 22.91
C LEU A 644 -93.21 -23.68 22.26
N GLN A 645 -93.38 -24.12 21.01
CA GLN A 645 -94.66 -24.04 20.31
C GLN A 645 -95.73 -24.96 20.93
N GLU A 646 -95.38 -26.21 21.27
CA GLU A 646 -96.26 -27.13 22.01
C GLU A 646 -96.64 -26.56 23.40
N MET A 647 -95.69 -25.95 24.12
CA MET A 647 -95.96 -25.29 25.41
C MET A 647 -96.96 -24.13 25.28
N GLU A 648 -96.88 -23.34 24.21
CA GLU A 648 -97.79 -22.23 23.96
C GLU A 648 -99.19 -22.72 23.54
N GLU A 649 -99.28 -23.74 22.68
CA GLU A 649 -100.54 -24.38 22.31
C GLU A 649 -101.26 -24.99 23.53
N LEU A 650 -100.55 -25.75 24.37
CA LEU A 650 -101.07 -26.30 25.63
C LEU A 650 -101.57 -25.23 26.59
N LYS A 651 -100.89 -24.07 26.66
CA LYS A 651 -101.33 -22.92 27.45
C LYS A 651 -102.67 -22.36 26.97
N THR A 652 -102.86 -22.23 25.65
CA THR A 652 -104.17 -21.80 25.10
C THR A 652 -105.30 -22.81 25.36
N HIS A 653 -104.98 -24.10 25.45
CA HIS A 653 -105.95 -25.13 25.85
C HIS A 653 -106.30 -25.06 27.35
N ALA A 654 -105.31 -24.85 28.22
CA ALA A 654 -105.53 -24.70 29.66
C ALA A 654 -106.41 -23.49 30.00
N ASP A 655 -106.25 -22.37 29.28
CA ASP A 655 -107.06 -21.17 29.52
C ASP A 655 -108.47 -21.25 28.90
N LYS A 656 -108.67 -22.06 27.84
CA LYS A 656 -110.02 -22.43 27.36
C LYS A 656 -110.76 -23.34 28.35
N ALA A 657 -110.07 -24.28 28.99
CA ALA A 657 -110.67 -25.23 29.93
C ALA A 657 -111.25 -24.55 31.19
N LYS A 658 -110.60 -23.48 31.69
CA LYS A 658 -111.02 -22.75 32.89
C LYS A 658 -112.34 -21.98 32.75
N ALA A 659 -112.88 -21.83 31.54
CA ALA A 659 -114.12 -21.09 31.27
C ALA A 659 -115.41 -21.94 31.32
N ALA A 660 -115.30 -23.27 31.47
CA ALA A 660 -116.43 -24.19 31.30
C ALA A 660 -117.01 -24.79 32.61
N GLN A 661 -116.33 -24.64 33.75
CA GLN A 661 -116.56 -25.45 34.95
C GLN A 661 -117.28 -24.71 36.10
N THR A 662 -118.32 -23.93 35.81
CA THR A 662 -119.08 -23.15 36.83
C THR A 662 -120.60 -23.10 36.56
N ALA A 663 -121.23 -24.23 36.24
CA ALA A 663 -122.65 -24.25 35.84
C ALA A 663 -123.48 -25.52 36.15
N GLU A 664 -123.01 -26.47 36.98
CA GLU A 664 -123.81 -27.65 37.35
C GLU A 664 -123.66 -27.99 38.84
N ASP A 665 -124.64 -27.54 39.63
CA ASP A 665 -124.64 -27.61 41.09
C ASP A 665 -125.24 -28.91 41.64
N ALA A 666 -124.66 -29.32 42.78
CA ALA A 666 -125.23 -30.13 43.86
C ALA A 666 -126.69 -30.66 43.72
N MET A 667 -126.88 -31.86 43.16
CA MET A 667 -128.17 -32.59 43.29
C MET A 667 -128.09 -34.13 43.41
N GLN A 668 -127.16 -34.68 44.22
CA GLN A 668 -127.21 -36.12 44.58
C GLN A 668 -126.75 -36.48 46.00
N ILE A 669 -126.97 -35.57 46.97
CA ILE A 669 -126.52 -35.70 48.37
C ILE A 669 -127.46 -36.62 49.20
N MET A 670 -127.63 -37.88 48.80
CA MET A 670 -128.32 -38.89 49.63
C MET A 670 -127.91 -40.36 49.46
N GLU A 671 -126.91 -40.68 48.62
CA GLU A 671 -126.38 -42.06 48.47
C GLU A 671 -124.90 -42.20 48.91
N GLN A 672 -124.35 -41.16 49.54
CA GLN A 672 -122.91 -41.03 49.82
C GLN A 672 -122.46 -41.63 51.17
N MET A 673 -123.33 -41.65 52.18
CA MET A 673 -123.00 -41.96 53.59
C MET A 673 -122.52 -43.39 53.90
N THR A 674 -122.54 -44.31 52.94
CA THR A 674 -122.03 -45.69 53.09
C THR A 674 -120.80 -46.00 52.22
N LYS A 675 -120.48 -45.13 51.25
CA LYS A 675 -119.38 -45.30 50.30
C LYS A 675 -118.10 -44.60 50.76
N GLU A 676 -118.25 -43.47 51.47
CA GLU A 676 -117.16 -42.66 52.03
C GLU A 676 -116.18 -43.44 52.91
N LYS A 677 -116.62 -44.47 53.64
CA LYS A 677 -115.72 -45.28 54.50
C LYS A 677 -114.72 -46.13 53.70
N THR A 678 -115.01 -46.45 52.45
CA THR A 678 -114.06 -47.09 51.53
C THR A 678 -113.29 -46.06 50.70
N GLU A 679 -113.95 -44.97 50.30
CA GLU A 679 -113.30 -43.90 49.52
C GLU A 679 -112.33 -43.06 50.34
N THR A 680 -112.48 -42.95 51.67
CA THR A 680 -111.50 -42.33 52.57
C THR A 680 -110.20 -43.13 52.70
N LEU A 681 -110.22 -44.46 52.51
CA LEU A 681 -109.00 -45.26 52.45
C LEU A 681 -108.35 -45.24 51.06
N ALA A 682 -109.16 -45.28 50.00
CA ALA A 682 -108.68 -45.12 48.62
C ALA A 682 -108.04 -43.73 48.43
N SER A 683 -108.72 -42.65 48.80
CA SER A 683 -108.18 -41.29 48.71
C SER A 683 -107.01 -41.02 49.67
N LEU A 684 -106.91 -41.71 50.82
CA LEU A 684 -105.70 -41.65 51.65
C LEU A 684 -104.50 -42.34 50.95
N GLU A 685 -104.73 -43.42 50.21
CA GLU A 685 -103.66 -44.09 49.45
C GLU A 685 -103.31 -43.32 48.15
N ASP A 686 -104.29 -42.72 47.47
CA ASP A 686 -104.06 -41.81 46.34
C ASP A 686 -103.35 -40.52 46.79
N THR A 687 -103.69 -39.97 47.96
CA THR A 687 -102.97 -38.80 48.52
C THR A 687 -101.57 -39.18 49.02
N LYS A 688 -101.32 -40.40 49.50
CA LYS A 688 -99.95 -40.89 49.68
C LYS A 688 -99.23 -41.07 48.34
N GLN A 689 -99.88 -41.65 47.33
CA GLN A 689 -99.22 -41.93 46.05
C GLN A 689 -98.92 -40.64 45.26
N THR A 690 -99.78 -39.63 45.37
CA THR A 690 -99.50 -38.28 44.84
C THR A 690 -98.46 -37.54 45.68
N ASN A 691 -98.48 -37.62 47.01
CA ASN A 691 -97.37 -37.09 47.82
C ASN A 691 -96.04 -37.80 47.51
N ALA A 692 -96.03 -39.11 47.23
CA ALA A 692 -94.83 -39.85 46.82
C ALA A 692 -94.35 -39.44 45.42
N LYS A 693 -95.27 -39.18 44.47
CA LYS A 693 -94.94 -38.60 43.16
C LYS A 693 -94.36 -37.19 43.31
N LEU A 694 -95.04 -36.31 44.03
CA LEU A 694 -94.59 -34.94 44.33
C LEU A 694 -93.25 -34.92 45.10
N GLN A 695 -92.99 -35.88 45.98
CA GLN A 695 -91.70 -36.03 46.66
C GLN A 695 -90.60 -36.45 45.69
N ASN A 696 -90.86 -37.43 44.82
CA ASN A 696 -89.91 -37.86 43.77
C ASN A 696 -89.66 -36.74 42.73
N GLU A 697 -90.69 -35.98 42.36
CA GLU A 697 -90.60 -34.79 41.49
C GLU A 697 -89.81 -33.68 42.19
N LEU A 698 -90.04 -33.44 43.48
CA LEU A 698 -89.27 -32.48 44.28
C LEU A 698 -87.81 -32.90 44.43
N ASP A 699 -87.51 -34.18 44.63
CA ASP A 699 -86.15 -34.67 44.81
C ASP A 699 -85.38 -34.77 43.48
N THR A 700 -86.04 -35.11 42.37
CA THR A 700 -85.45 -34.98 41.03
C THR A 700 -85.27 -33.52 40.60
N LEU A 701 -86.17 -32.60 41.00
CA LEU A 701 -85.97 -31.16 40.85
C LEU A 701 -84.77 -30.66 41.67
N LYS A 702 -84.57 -31.14 42.91
CA LYS A 702 -83.35 -30.83 43.70
C LYS A 702 -82.09 -31.38 43.04
N GLU A 703 -82.11 -32.61 42.55
CA GLU A 703 -80.96 -33.24 41.88
C GLU A 703 -80.58 -32.48 40.60
N ASN A 704 -81.57 -32.06 39.80
CA ASN A 704 -81.35 -31.22 38.64
C ASN A 704 -80.88 -29.81 39.02
N ASN A 705 -81.38 -29.21 40.11
CA ASN A 705 -80.88 -27.93 40.61
C ASN A 705 -79.41 -28.03 41.04
N LEU A 706 -79.05 -29.12 41.74
CA LEU A 706 -77.67 -29.40 42.16
C LEU A 706 -76.73 -29.55 40.95
N LYS A 707 -77.14 -30.32 39.94
CA LYS A 707 -76.39 -30.45 38.67
C LYS A 707 -76.23 -29.10 37.96
N ASN A 708 -77.29 -28.31 37.86
CA ASN A 708 -77.22 -26.97 37.27
C ASN A 708 -76.26 -26.04 38.05
N VAL A 709 -76.21 -26.14 39.38
CA VAL A 709 -75.27 -25.39 40.23
C VAL A 709 -73.83 -25.90 40.06
N GLU A 710 -73.62 -27.20 39.92
CA GLU A 710 -72.30 -27.76 39.60
C GLU A 710 -71.81 -27.35 38.21
N GLU A 711 -72.67 -27.39 37.19
CA GLU A 711 -72.35 -26.96 35.82
C GLU A 711 -72.09 -25.45 35.76
N LEU A 712 -72.86 -24.64 36.51
CA LEU A 712 -72.61 -23.20 36.66
C LEU A 712 -71.28 -22.92 37.35
N ASN A 713 -70.90 -23.70 38.37
CA ASN A 713 -69.58 -23.59 39.01
C ASN A 713 -68.45 -24.02 38.06
N LYS A 714 -68.58 -25.13 37.33
CA LYS A 714 -67.60 -25.57 36.31
C LYS A 714 -67.44 -24.52 35.20
N SER A 715 -68.55 -23.92 34.74
CA SER A 715 -68.56 -22.81 33.77
C SER A 715 -67.86 -21.57 34.32
N LYS A 716 -68.10 -21.22 35.60
CA LYS A 716 -67.43 -20.11 36.28
C LYS A 716 -65.94 -20.35 36.47
N GLU A 717 -65.51 -21.57 36.80
CA GLU A 717 -64.10 -21.96 36.90
C GLU A 717 -63.39 -21.84 35.55
N LEU A 718 -63.98 -22.40 34.48
CA LEU A 718 -63.52 -22.22 33.11
C LEU A 718 -63.39 -20.73 32.74
N LEU A 719 -64.39 -19.92 33.09
CA LEU A 719 -64.37 -18.48 32.82
C LEU A 719 -63.31 -17.74 33.65
N THR A 720 -62.97 -18.19 34.87
CA THR A 720 -61.82 -17.62 35.61
C THR A 720 -60.48 -18.00 34.99
N VAL A 721 -60.31 -19.23 34.50
CA VAL A 721 -59.09 -19.66 33.79
C VAL A 721 -58.93 -18.90 32.47
N GLU A 722 -60.01 -18.70 31.71
CA GLU A 722 -59.93 -17.95 30.46
C GLU A 722 -59.65 -16.46 30.68
N ASN A 723 -60.18 -15.85 31.75
CA ASN A 723 -59.79 -14.50 32.15
C ASN A 723 -58.31 -14.40 32.57
N GLN A 724 -57.74 -15.45 33.19
CA GLN A 724 -56.30 -15.50 33.50
C GLN A 724 -55.46 -15.53 32.21
N LYS A 725 -55.78 -16.39 31.24
CA LYS A 725 -55.11 -16.40 29.93
C LYS A 725 -55.24 -15.07 29.19
N MET A 726 -56.41 -14.44 29.21
CA MET A 726 -56.62 -13.13 28.59
C MET A 726 -55.77 -12.03 29.24
N GLU A 727 -55.47 -12.15 30.53
CA GLU A 727 -54.55 -11.25 31.24
C GLU A 727 -53.07 -11.59 31.00
N GLU A 728 -52.73 -12.86 30.75
CA GLU A 728 -51.41 -13.27 30.27
C GLU A 728 -51.13 -12.76 28.85
N PHE A 729 -52.07 -12.94 27.91
CA PHE A 729 -51.98 -12.36 26.56
C PHE A 729 -51.93 -10.84 26.57
N ARG A 730 -52.62 -10.15 27.50
CA ARG A 730 -52.49 -8.69 27.68
C ARG A 730 -51.07 -8.29 28.08
N LYS A 731 -50.43 -9.03 28.98
CA LYS A 731 -49.04 -8.79 29.39
C LYS A 731 -48.07 -9.08 28.24
N GLU A 732 -48.25 -10.18 27.52
CA GLU A 732 -47.44 -10.53 26.35
C GLU A 732 -47.54 -9.44 25.27
N ILE A 733 -48.75 -9.02 24.90
CA ILE A 733 -48.99 -7.91 23.95
C ILE A 733 -48.32 -6.60 24.43
N GLU A 734 -48.40 -6.27 25.72
CA GLU A 734 -47.75 -5.06 26.25
C GLU A 734 -46.22 -5.17 26.23
N THR A 735 -45.63 -6.35 26.50
CA THR A 735 -44.18 -6.55 26.34
C THR A 735 -43.73 -6.47 24.87
N LEU A 736 -44.49 -7.05 23.94
CA LEU A 736 -44.23 -6.96 22.50
C LEU A 736 -44.34 -5.50 22.01
N LYS A 737 -45.32 -4.75 22.53
CA LYS A 737 -45.50 -3.32 22.26
C LYS A 737 -44.37 -2.46 22.81
N GLN A 738 -43.82 -2.78 23.99
CA GLN A 738 -42.63 -2.12 24.53
C GLN A 738 -41.37 -2.45 23.72
N ALA A 739 -41.19 -3.71 23.30
CA ALA A 739 -40.11 -4.10 22.40
C ALA A 739 -40.22 -3.43 21.01
N ALA A 740 -41.44 -3.27 20.48
CA ALA A 740 -41.69 -2.53 19.24
C ALA A 740 -41.37 -1.04 19.38
N ALA A 741 -41.73 -0.42 20.51
CA ALA A 741 -41.37 0.97 20.80
C ALA A 741 -39.84 1.16 20.91
N GLN A 742 -39.14 0.25 21.60
CA GLN A 742 -37.68 0.25 21.68
C GLN A 742 -37.02 0.11 20.30
N LYS A 743 -37.49 -0.82 19.45
CA LYS A 743 -37.02 -0.95 18.07
C LYS A 743 -37.30 0.31 17.25
N SER A 744 -38.47 0.93 17.39
CA SER A 744 -38.78 2.19 16.71
C SER A 744 -37.86 3.33 17.16
N GLN A 745 -37.48 3.37 18.43
CA GLN A 745 -36.55 4.37 18.96
C GLN A 745 -35.10 4.12 18.47
N GLN A 746 -34.65 2.86 18.40
CA GLN A 746 -33.37 2.51 17.77
C GLN A 746 -33.35 2.88 16.28
N LEU A 747 -34.44 2.64 15.55
CA LEU A 747 -34.53 2.96 14.12
C LEU A 747 -34.51 4.48 13.89
N SER A 748 -35.15 5.27 14.76
CA SER A 748 -35.04 6.74 14.75
C SER A 748 -33.61 7.22 15.04
N ALA A 749 -32.91 6.61 16.02
CA ALA A 749 -31.52 6.95 16.32
C ALA A 749 -30.58 6.63 15.16
N LEU A 750 -30.76 5.46 14.52
CA LEU A 750 -30.03 5.09 13.30
C LEU A 750 -30.35 6.02 12.12
N GLN A 751 -31.57 6.55 12.01
CA GLN A 751 -31.91 7.56 11.00
C GLN A 751 -31.22 8.90 11.29
N GLU A 752 -31.16 9.36 12.55
CA GLU A 752 -30.39 10.56 12.94
C GLU A 752 -28.88 10.37 12.69
N GLU A 753 -28.34 9.18 12.94
CA GLU A 753 -26.95 8.81 12.64
C GLU A 753 -26.66 8.79 11.14
N ASN A 754 -27.55 8.20 10.32
CA ASN A 754 -27.45 8.24 8.86
C ASN A 754 -27.55 9.68 8.30
N VAL A 755 -28.34 10.56 8.92
CA VAL A 755 -28.38 11.99 8.55
C VAL A 755 -27.07 12.68 8.89
N LYS A 756 -26.49 12.46 10.08
CA LYS A 756 -25.17 12.99 10.45
C LYS A 756 -24.06 12.52 9.51
N LEU A 757 -23.99 11.22 9.23
CA LEU A 757 -23.06 10.65 8.26
C LEU A 757 -23.26 11.25 6.86
N THR A 758 -24.50 11.56 6.47
CA THR A 758 -24.80 12.25 5.20
C THR A 758 -24.35 13.72 5.21
N GLU A 759 -24.46 14.42 6.34
CA GLU A 759 -23.92 15.77 6.53
C GLU A 759 -22.38 15.78 6.56
N GLU A 760 -21.74 14.80 7.17
CA GLU A 760 -20.28 14.63 7.22
C GLU A 760 -19.72 14.28 5.84
N LEU A 761 -20.38 13.40 5.07
CA LEU A 761 -20.08 13.14 3.66
C LEU A 761 -20.44 14.35 2.76
N GLY A 762 -21.25 15.28 3.27
CA GLY A 762 -21.43 16.62 2.71
C GLY A 762 -20.20 17.51 2.94
N ARG A 763 -19.74 17.64 4.19
CA ARG A 763 -18.54 18.41 4.56
C ARG A 763 -17.29 17.88 3.85
N SER A 764 -17.17 16.55 3.70
CA SER A 764 -16.11 15.91 2.92
C SER A 764 -16.11 16.34 1.44
N LYS A 765 -17.26 16.71 0.85
CA LYS A 765 -17.29 17.30 -0.50
C LYS A 765 -16.79 18.75 -0.51
N ASP A 766 -17.07 19.52 0.53
CA ASP A 766 -16.50 20.86 0.68
C ASP A 766 -14.97 20.78 0.86
N GLU A 767 -14.47 19.80 1.64
CA GLU A 767 -13.05 19.46 1.75
C GLU A 767 -12.45 19.02 0.41
N VAL A 768 -13.17 18.26 -0.43
CA VAL A 768 -12.75 17.96 -1.81
C VAL A 768 -12.63 19.24 -2.66
N THR A 769 -13.47 20.26 -2.46
CA THR A 769 -13.25 21.57 -3.12
C THR A 769 -12.07 22.36 -2.55
N SER A 770 -11.63 22.05 -1.32
CA SER A 770 -10.37 22.56 -0.76
C SER A 770 -9.17 21.84 -1.37
N HIS A 771 -9.22 20.51 -1.45
CA HIS A 771 -8.21 19.70 -2.16
C HIS A 771 -8.06 20.11 -3.62
N GLN A 772 -9.14 20.45 -4.34
CA GLN A 772 -9.02 20.94 -5.71
C GLN A 772 -8.24 22.26 -5.80
N LYS A 773 -8.41 23.19 -4.85
CA LYS A 773 -7.60 24.42 -4.79
C LYS A 773 -6.14 24.13 -4.47
N LEU A 774 -5.89 23.22 -3.52
CA LEU A 774 -4.53 22.77 -3.18
C LEU A 774 -3.86 22.05 -4.36
N GLU A 775 -4.60 21.31 -5.19
CA GLU A 775 -4.10 20.71 -6.43
C GLU A 775 -3.78 21.78 -7.49
N GLU A 776 -4.62 22.81 -7.62
CA GLU A 776 -4.37 23.98 -8.48
C GLU A 776 -3.11 24.75 -8.03
N GLU A 777 -2.98 25.06 -6.73
CA GLU A 777 -1.78 25.68 -6.13
C GLU A 777 -0.53 24.81 -6.28
N ARG A 778 -0.63 23.50 -6.04
CA ARG A 778 0.44 22.52 -6.28
C ARG A 778 0.84 22.47 -7.74
N SER A 779 -0.10 22.64 -8.67
CA SER A 779 0.20 22.74 -10.11
C SER A 779 0.95 24.03 -10.45
N VAL A 780 0.63 25.16 -9.81
CA VAL A 780 1.35 26.43 -9.97
C VAL A 780 2.77 26.32 -9.40
N LEU A 781 2.91 25.78 -8.19
CA LEU A 781 4.21 25.52 -7.55
C LEU A 781 5.08 24.55 -8.37
N ASN A 782 4.50 23.48 -8.93
CA ASN A 782 5.23 22.55 -9.78
C ASN A 782 5.68 23.20 -11.11
N ASN A 783 4.86 24.09 -11.69
CA ASN A 783 5.27 24.87 -12.86
C ASN A 783 6.40 25.87 -12.54
N GLN A 784 6.34 26.54 -11.39
CA GLN A 784 7.43 27.41 -10.90
C GLN A 784 8.71 26.61 -10.64
N LEU A 785 8.61 25.43 -10.02
CA LEU A 785 9.74 24.51 -9.80
C LEU A 785 10.37 24.06 -11.13
N LEU A 786 9.54 23.73 -12.13
CA LEU A 786 9.99 23.37 -13.46
C LEU A 786 10.69 24.54 -14.18
N GLU A 787 10.23 25.78 -13.97
CA GLU A 787 10.88 26.97 -14.52
C GLU A 787 12.21 27.26 -13.79
N MET A 788 12.27 27.09 -12.48
CA MET A 788 13.51 27.21 -11.70
C MET A 788 14.53 26.15 -12.12
N LYS A 789 14.13 24.88 -12.27
CA LYS A 789 15.01 23.82 -12.82
C LYS A 789 15.53 24.14 -14.23
N LYS A 790 14.72 24.80 -15.08
CA LYS A 790 15.17 25.25 -16.42
C LYS A 790 16.20 26.39 -16.33
N ARG A 791 16.02 27.33 -15.40
CA ARG A 791 16.99 28.42 -15.14
C ARG A 791 18.30 27.87 -14.57
N GLU A 792 18.23 26.94 -13.61
CA GLU A 792 19.37 26.23 -13.03
C GLU A 792 20.14 25.42 -14.09
N SER A 793 19.44 24.62 -14.91
CA SER A 793 20.05 23.88 -16.03
C SER A 793 20.75 24.79 -17.05
N LYS A 794 20.23 26.01 -17.25
CA LYS A 794 20.92 27.02 -18.07
C LYS A 794 22.21 27.52 -17.39
N TYR A 795 22.14 27.93 -16.12
CA TYR A 795 23.32 28.40 -15.39
C TYR A 795 24.42 27.34 -15.30
N ILE A 796 24.07 26.05 -15.16
CA ILE A 796 25.04 24.95 -15.19
C ILE A 796 25.74 24.87 -16.56
N LYS A 797 25.00 24.98 -17.67
CA LYS A 797 25.58 24.98 -19.02
C LYS A 797 26.46 26.19 -19.27
N ASP A 798 25.98 27.40 -18.94
CA ASP A 798 26.73 28.64 -19.07
C ASP A 798 28.07 28.54 -18.29
N ALA A 799 28.04 27.98 -17.06
CA ALA A 799 29.23 27.78 -16.22
C ALA A 799 30.17 26.67 -16.72
N ASP A 800 29.66 25.56 -17.26
CA ASP A 800 30.50 24.51 -17.85
C ASP A 800 31.12 24.96 -19.19
N GLU A 801 30.45 25.82 -19.97
CA GLU A 801 31.02 26.49 -21.15
C GLU A 801 32.14 27.47 -20.76
N GLU A 802 31.94 28.31 -19.74
CA GLU A 802 33.01 29.17 -19.19
C GLU A 802 34.19 28.32 -18.70
N LYS A 803 33.94 27.28 -17.92
CA LYS A 803 34.94 26.33 -17.40
C LYS A 803 35.69 25.62 -18.53
N ALA A 804 35.02 25.21 -19.60
CA ALA A 804 35.67 24.65 -20.78
C ALA A 804 36.55 25.69 -21.51
N SER A 805 36.11 26.94 -21.59
CA SER A 805 36.90 28.04 -22.16
C SER A 805 38.16 28.34 -21.33
N LEU A 806 38.04 28.32 -20.00
CA LEU A 806 39.15 28.49 -19.06
C LEU A 806 40.12 27.29 -19.12
N GLN A 807 39.61 26.06 -19.16
CA GLN A 807 40.42 24.84 -19.34
C GLN A 807 41.24 24.92 -20.65
N LYS A 808 40.65 25.45 -21.73
CA LYS A 808 41.33 25.68 -23.01
C LYS A 808 42.38 26.79 -22.93
N SER A 809 42.08 27.89 -22.22
CA SER A 809 43.03 28.98 -21.96
C SER A 809 44.23 28.51 -21.13
N ILE A 810 44.00 27.71 -20.08
CA ILE A 810 45.03 27.09 -19.25
C ILE A 810 45.89 26.13 -20.08
N SER A 811 45.29 25.33 -20.97
CA SER A 811 46.01 24.41 -21.87
C SER A 811 46.92 25.16 -22.87
N ILE A 812 46.43 26.26 -23.45
CA ILE A 812 47.25 27.13 -24.32
C ILE A 812 48.39 27.78 -23.52
N THR A 813 48.10 28.26 -22.30
CA THR A 813 49.09 28.90 -21.44
C THR A 813 50.16 27.92 -20.95
N SER A 814 49.80 26.66 -20.67
CA SER A 814 50.76 25.62 -20.27
C SER A 814 51.64 25.16 -21.44
N ALA A 815 51.11 25.10 -22.67
CA ALA A 815 51.90 24.86 -23.87
C ALA A 815 52.90 26.00 -24.16
N LEU A 816 52.48 27.26 -23.99
CA LEU A 816 53.40 28.41 -24.10
C LEU A 816 54.46 28.42 -22.99
N LEU A 817 54.13 27.96 -21.78
CA LEU A 817 55.10 27.78 -20.70
C LEU A 817 56.15 26.71 -21.05
N THR A 818 55.74 25.53 -21.56
CA THR A 818 56.73 24.49 -21.93
C THR A 818 57.58 24.88 -23.13
N GLU A 819 57.06 25.67 -24.08
CA GLU A 819 57.86 26.30 -25.13
C GLU A 819 58.90 27.27 -24.56
N LYS A 820 58.51 28.13 -23.61
CA LYS A 820 59.44 29.07 -22.96
C LYS A 820 60.46 28.40 -22.06
N ASP A 821 60.11 27.31 -21.38
CA ASP A 821 61.08 26.49 -20.63
C ASP A 821 62.09 25.80 -21.56
N ALA A 822 61.64 25.31 -22.73
CA ALA A 822 62.55 24.75 -23.74
C ALA A 822 63.48 25.81 -24.35
N GLU A 823 62.98 27.04 -24.58
CA GLU A 823 63.80 28.18 -25.02
C GLU A 823 64.80 28.61 -23.95
N LEU A 824 64.39 28.68 -22.67
CA LEU A 824 65.28 28.94 -21.55
C LEU A 824 66.37 27.87 -21.40
N GLU A 825 66.04 26.60 -21.60
CA GLU A 825 67.03 25.51 -21.54
C GLU A 825 67.98 25.54 -22.74
N LYS A 826 67.51 25.91 -23.94
CA LYS A 826 68.39 26.19 -25.09
C LYS A 826 69.37 27.33 -24.77
N LEU A 827 68.88 28.44 -24.21
CA LEU A 827 69.72 29.59 -23.82
C LEU A 827 70.70 29.25 -22.69
N ARG A 828 70.32 28.40 -21.72
CA ARG A 828 71.24 27.87 -20.70
C ARG A 828 72.38 27.06 -21.33
N ASN A 829 72.08 26.20 -22.31
CA ASN A 829 73.07 25.41 -23.02
C ASN A 829 73.99 26.27 -23.90
N GLU A 830 73.47 27.33 -24.51
CA GLU A 830 74.29 28.32 -25.22
C GLU A 830 75.24 29.06 -24.25
N VAL A 831 74.75 29.46 -23.07
CA VAL A 831 75.56 30.09 -22.02
C VAL A 831 76.62 29.13 -21.44
N THR A 832 76.38 27.82 -21.34
CA THR A 832 77.42 26.87 -20.90
C THR A 832 78.48 26.65 -21.96
N VAL A 833 78.12 26.57 -23.26
CA VAL A 833 79.07 26.53 -24.38
C VAL A 833 79.94 27.79 -24.39
N LEU A 834 79.33 28.99 -24.38
CA LEU A 834 80.06 30.27 -24.36
C LEU A 834 80.99 30.42 -23.14
N ARG A 835 80.64 29.82 -21.99
CA ARG A 835 81.53 29.75 -20.82
C ARG A 835 82.73 28.84 -21.05
N GLY A 836 82.54 27.69 -21.72
CA GLY A 836 83.61 26.78 -22.12
C GLY A 836 84.56 27.38 -23.16
N GLU A 837 84.02 28.11 -24.13
CA GLU A 837 84.80 28.87 -25.11
C GLU A 837 85.60 30.00 -24.45
N ASN A 838 84.99 30.77 -23.54
CA ASN A 838 85.65 31.83 -22.78
C ASN A 838 86.78 31.27 -21.88
N ALA A 839 86.57 30.10 -21.24
CA ALA A 839 87.63 29.41 -20.52
C ALA A 839 88.79 28.96 -21.44
N SER A 840 88.46 28.49 -22.65
CA SER A 840 89.46 28.12 -23.67
C SER A 840 90.23 29.34 -24.19
N ALA A 841 89.56 30.46 -24.44
CA ALA A 841 90.17 31.72 -24.83
C ALA A 841 91.13 32.26 -23.74
N LYS A 842 90.77 32.13 -22.46
CA LYS A 842 91.66 32.47 -21.33
C LYS A 842 92.89 31.56 -21.26
N SER A 843 92.74 30.26 -21.54
CA SER A 843 93.87 29.33 -21.66
C SER A 843 94.81 29.74 -22.79
N LEU A 844 94.28 30.01 -23.98
CA LEU A 844 95.04 30.51 -25.12
C LEU A 844 95.74 31.84 -24.82
N HIS A 845 95.07 32.77 -24.14
CA HIS A 845 95.67 34.04 -23.72
C HIS A 845 96.85 33.84 -22.76
N SER A 846 96.75 32.90 -21.80
CA SER A 846 97.87 32.54 -20.92
C SER A 846 99.04 31.90 -21.69
N VAL A 847 98.78 31.12 -22.74
CA VAL A 847 99.82 30.57 -23.61
C VAL A 847 100.50 31.69 -24.42
N VAL A 848 99.72 32.62 -25.00
CA VAL A 848 100.24 33.80 -25.70
C VAL A 848 101.11 34.64 -24.76
N GLN A 849 100.66 34.93 -23.53
CA GLN A 849 101.42 35.70 -22.56
C GLN A 849 102.75 35.01 -22.16
N SER A 850 102.77 33.67 -22.08
CA SER A 850 104.02 32.92 -21.87
C SER A 850 104.97 33.10 -23.07
N LEU A 851 104.46 32.92 -24.29
CA LEU A 851 105.23 33.07 -25.53
C LEU A 851 105.74 34.51 -25.74
N GLU A 852 104.97 35.52 -25.34
CA GLU A 852 105.41 36.93 -25.31
C GLU A 852 106.55 37.13 -24.29
N SER A 853 106.46 36.54 -23.09
CA SER A 853 107.55 36.60 -22.12
C SER A 853 108.81 35.90 -22.64
N ASP A 854 108.68 34.78 -23.35
CA ASP A 854 109.80 34.05 -23.94
C ASP A 854 110.36 34.77 -25.17
N LYS A 855 109.53 35.44 -25.96
CA LYS A 855 109.95 36.38 -27.01
C LYS A 855 110.80 37.50 -26.43
N VAL A 856 110.37 38.15 -25.34
CA VAL A 856 111.17 39.20 -24.68
C VAL A 856 112.49 38.64 -24.10
N LYS A 857 112.51 37.43 -23.53
CA LYS A 857 113.76 36.76 -23.10
C LYS A 857 114.68 36.45 -24.29
N LEU A 858 114.14 36.08 -25.44
CA LEU A 858 114.89 35.82 -26.67
C LEU A 858 115.41 37.12 -27.29
N GLU A 859 114.61 38.19 -27.34
CA GLU A 859 115.04 39.53 -27.77
C GLU A 859 116.15 40.08 -26.87
N LEU A 860 116.05 39.89 -25.55
CA LEU A 860 117.14 40.22 -24.61
C LEU A 860 118.40 39.39 -24.86
N LYS A 861 118.28 38.09 -25.16
CA LYS A 861 119.42 37.24 -25.56
C LYS A 861 120.04 37.70 -26.88
N VAL A 862 119.24 37.99 -27.90
CA VAL A 862 119.71 38.51 -29.20
C VAL A 862 120.44 39.84 -28.99
N LYS A 863 119.85 40.78 -28.26
CA LYS A 863 120.47 42.08 -27.95
C LYS A 863 121.78 41.95 -27.14
N ASN A 864 121.89 40.95 -26.28
CA ASN A 864 123.13 40.66 -25.55
C ASN A 864 124.19 40.01 -26.46
N LEU A 865 123.79 39.12 -27.38
CA LEU A 865 124.67 38.56 -28.41
C LEU A 865 125.12 39.62 -29.43
N GLU A 866 124.26 40.57 -29.79
CA GLU A 866 124.61 41.75 -30.59
C GLU A 866 125.63 42.65 -29.89
N LEU A 867 125.51 42.82 -28.58
CA LEU A 867 126.51 43.54 -27.77
C LEU A 867 127.84 42.77 -27.75
N GLN A 868 127.83 41.46 -27.53
CA GLN A 868 129.03 40.60 -27.61
C GLN A 868 129.67 40.58 -29.02
N LEU A 869 128.86 40.68 -30.08
CA LEU A 869 129.34 40.83 -31.46
C LEU A 869 129.94 42.22 -31.72
N LYS A 870 129.32 43.29 -31.20
CA LYS A 870 129.90 44.65 -31.24
C LYS A 870 131.20 44.75 -30.43
N GLU A 871 131.30 44.03 -29.32
CA GLU A 871 132.49 43.99 -28.47
C GLU A 871 133.63 43.18 -29.11
N ASN A 872 133.35 42.00 -29.68
CA ASN A 872 134.30 41.27 -30.53
C ASN A 872 134.77 42.12 -31.73
N LYS A 873 133.86 42.83 -32.41
CA LYS A 873 134.20 43.70 -33.54
C LYS A 873 135.07 44.90 -33.12
N ARG A 874 134.96 45.35 -31.86
CA ARG A 874 135.85 46.34 -31.23
C ARG A 874 137.24 45.80 -30.86
N GLN A 875 137.39 44.49 -30.66
CA GLN A 875 138.69 43.86 -30.31
C GLN A 875 139.49 43.40 -31.55
N LEU A 876 138.91 43.44 -32.75
CA LEU A 876 139.50 42.90 -33.99
C LEU A 876 139.78 43.94 -35.09
N SER A 877 139.91 45.23 -34.74
CA SER A 877 140.13 46.33 -35.69
C SER A 877 141.37 47.17 -35.37
N SER A 878 142.57 46.56 -35.46
CA SER A 878 143.85 47.25 -35.30
C SER A 878 144.94 46.83 -36.32
N SER A 879 144.64 46.89 -37.62
CA SER A 879 145.64 47.14 -38.69
C SER A 879 144.99 47.37 -40.06
N SER A 880 145.45 48.41 -40.78
CA SER A 880 145.27 48.70 -42.23
C SER A 880 143.84 48.81 -42.81
N GLY A 881 143.50 49.81 -43.63
CA GLY A 881 144.22 51.05 -43.97
C GLY A 881 143.89 51.58 -45.38
N ASN A 882 143.07 52.63 -45.47
CA ASN A 882 142.63 53.37 -46.68
C ASN A 882 141.79 52.48 -47.67
N THR A 883 140.91 52.96 -48.55
CA THR A 883 140.46 54.29 -49.05
C THR A 883 138.90 54.29 -49.11
N ASP A 884 138.11 55.34 -49.45
CA ASP A 884 138.34 56.77 -49.77
C ASP A 884 137.09 57.63 -49.44
N THR A 885 137.07 58.92 -49.81
CA THR A 885 135.95 59.86 -49.57
C THR A 885 134.72 59.65 -50.49
N GLN A 886 133.66 58.99 -49.99
CA GLN A 886 132.37 58.87 -50.72
C GLN A 886 131.12 58.83 -49.79
N ALA A 887 131.23 59.22 -48.52
CA ALA A 887 130.16 58.96 -47.51
C ALA A 887 129.13 60.09 -47.29
N GLU A 888 129.45 61.34 -47.64
CA GLU A 888 128.67 62.53 -47.24
C GLU A 888 127.51 62.89 -48.21
N GLU A 889 127.28 62.06 -49.24
CA GLU A 889 126.12 62.19 -50.15
C GLU A 889 125.06 61.10 -49.90
N ASP A 890 125.49 59.87 -49.55
CA ASP A 890 124.59 58.78 -49.15
C ASP A 890 123.80 59.11 -47.87
N GLU A 891 124.36 59.91 -46.95
CA GLU A 891 123.65 60.30 -45.72
C GLU A 891 122.42 61.18 -46.02
N ARG A 892 122.51 62.10 -46.99
CA ARG A 892 121.35 62.88 -47.47
C ARG A 892 120.37 62.04 -48.28
N ALA A 893 120.84 61.04 -49.01
CA ALA A 893 119.94 60.08 -49.68
C ALA A 893 119.14 59.28 -48.64
N GLN A 894 119.79 58.78 -47.58
CA GLN A 894 119.15 58.08 -46.48
C GLN A 894 118.20 58.98 -45.68
N GLU A 895 118.54 60.25 -45.45
CA GLU A 895 117.65 61.22 -44.80
C GLU A 895 116.35 61.43 -45.62
N SER A 896 116.45 61.57 -46.95
CA SER A 896 115.28 61.63 -47.82
C SER A 896 114.45 60.32 -47.86
N GLN A 897 115.10 59.17 -47.66
CA GLN A 897 114.42 57.88 -47.56
C GLN A 897 113.74 57.68 -46.19
N ILE A 898 114.31 58.26 -45.13
CA ILE A 898 113.72 58.33 -43.79
C ILE A 898 112.49 59.24 -43.82
N ASP A 899 112.52 60.39 -44.49
CA ASP A 899 111.34 61.24 -44.65
C ASP A 899 110.22 60.59 -45.46
N PHE A 900 110.55 59.84 -46.52
CA PHE A 900 109.57 59.01 -47.23
C PHE A 900 108.95 57.95 -46.30
N LEU A 901 109.78 57.24 -45.51
CA LEU A 901 109.29 56.27 -44.52
C LEU A 901 108.46 56.92 -43.42
N ASN A 902 108.81 58.12 -42.95
CA ASN A 902 108.04 58.89 -41.98
C ASN A 902 106.68 59.29 -42.57
N SER A 903 106.62 59.74 -43.83
CA SER A 903 105.36 60.02 -44.52
C SER A 903 104.49 58.75 -44.63
N VAL A 904 105.09 57.61 -45.01
CA VAL A 904 104.38 56.32 -45.10
C VAL A 904 103.91 55.83 -43.73
N ILE A 905 104.70 56.03 -42.67
CA ILE A 905 104.33 55.70 -41.28
C ILE A 905 103.19 56.60 -40.78
N VAL A 906 103.23 57.91 -41.07
CA VAL A 906 102.14 58.84 -40.73
C VAL A 906 100.87 58.50 -41.49
N ASP A 907 100.94 58.13 -42.76
CA ASP A 907 99.77 57.67 -43.53
C ASP A 907 99.25 56.30 -43.07
N LEU A 908 100.13 55.39 -42.64
CA LEU A 908 99.74 54.12 -42.00
C LEU A 908 99.12 54.33 -40.61
N GLN A 909 99.62 55.28 -39.83
CA GLN A 909 99.04 55.65 -38.53
C GLN A 909 97.68 56.35 -38.74
N ARG A 910 97.55 57.23 -39.73
CA ARG A 910 96.26 57.83 -40.12
C ARG A 910 95.28 56.74 -40.59
N LYS A 911 95.71 55.79 -41.44
CA LYS A 911 94.87 54.63 -41.82
C LYS A 911 94.47 53.75 -40.65
N ASN A 912 95.33 53.56 -39.66
CA ASN A 912 94.98 52.83 -38.43
C ASN A 912 94.01 53.64 -37.54
N GLN A 913 94.12 54.97 -37.51
CA GLN A 913 93.14 55.84 -36.85
C GLN A 913 91.79 55.81 -37.58
N ASP A 914 91.76 55.92 -38.92
CA ASP A 914 90.55 55.78 -39.73
C ASP A 914 89.90 54.40 -39.54
N LEU A 915 90.68 53.32 -39.57
CA LEU A 915 90.18 51.96 -39.34
C LEU A 915 89.67 51.79 -37.91
N LYS A 916 90.38 52.32 -36.90
CA LYS A 916 89.92 52.27 -35.50
C LYS A 916 88.62 53.05 -35.33
N MET A 917 88.55 54.30 -35.81
CA MET A 917 87.36 55.14 -35.75
C MET A 917 86.18 54.52 -36.53
N LYS A 918 86.44 53.78 -37.62
CA LYS A 918 85.42 53.05 -38.37
C LYS A 918 84.92 51.78 -37.66
N VAL A 919 85.76 51.12 -36.87
CA VAL A 919 85.35 50.03 -35.95
C VAL A 919 84.58 50.58 -34.75
N GLU A 920 85.00 51.73 -34.22
CA GLU A 920 84.33 52.48 -33.14
C GLU A 920 82.91 52.88 -33.60
N MET A 921 82.78 53.52 -34.78
CA MET A 921 81.48 53.80 -35.40
C MET A 921 80.63 52.54 -35.66
N MET A 922 81.21 51.41 -36.08
CA MET A 922 80.45 50.17 -36.27
C MET A 922 80.01 49.51 -34.95
N SER A 923 80.68 49.79 -33.84
CA SER A 923 80.26 49.31 -32.51
C SER A 923 79.28 50.26 -31.82
N GLU A 924 79.39 51.57 -32.04
CA GLU A 924 78.37 52.54 -31.62
C GLU A 924 77.05 52.36 -32.40
N ALA A 925 77.12 52.09 -33.72
CA ALA A 925 75.95 51.79 -34.55
C ALA A 925 75.26 50.46 -34.19
N ALA A 926 75.90 49.60 -33.41
CA ALA A 926 75.30 48.38 -32.86
C ALA A 926 74.65 48.58 -31.47
N LEU A 927 74.79 49.78 -30.87
CA LEU A 927 74.35 50.07 -29.49
C LEU A 927 73.36 51.26 -29.40
N ASN A 928 73.40 52.21 -30.33
CA ASN A 928 72.34 53.23 -30.46
C ASN A 928 71.28 52.76 -31.47
N GLY A 929 70.21 52.16 -30.97
CA GLY A 929 69.06 51.76 -31.78
C GLY A 929 68.24 52.95 -32.26
N ASN A 930 67.74 52.87 -33.49
CA ASN A 930 66.74 53.78 -34.05
C ASN A 930 65.49 52.96 -34.39
N GLY A 931 64.34 53.29 -33.79
CA GLY A 931 63.04 52.83 -34.26
C GLY A 931 62.52 53.68 -35.43
N ASP A 932 61.30 53.39 -35.86
CA ASP A 932 60.45 54.13 -36.82
C ASP A 932 61.08 54.28 -38.23
N ASP A 933 60.48 53.88 -39.36
CA ASP A 933 59.07 53.73 -39.76
C ASP A 933 59.00 53.21 -41.24
N LEU A 934 57.78 52.90 -41.72
CA LEU A 934 57.33 52.81 -43.13
C LEU A 934 57.81 51.68 -44.08
N ASN A 935 56.95 50.65 -44.19
CA ASN A 935 56.13 50.34 -45.39
C ASN A 935 56.70 50.46 -46.82
N ASN A 936 56.44 49.46 -47.67
CA ASN A 936 55.23 49.47 -48.54
C ASN A 936 55.00 48.18 -49.37
N TYR A 937 53.83 47.53 -49.21
CA TYR A 937 53.05 46.71 -50.19
C TYR A 937 53.76 45.54 -50.93
N ASP A 938 53.08 44.56 -51.53
CA ASP A 938 51.66 44.20 -51.73
C ASP A 938 51.47 42.75 -51.21
N SER A 939 50.35 42.23 -50.69
CA SER A 939 49.03 42.73 -50.22
C SER A 939 48.49 41.61 -49.25
N ASP A 940 47.23 41.37 -48.81
CA ASP A 940 45.85 41.82 -49.06
C ASP A 940 45.03 41.72 -47.73
N ASP A 941 43.73 42.08 -47.78
CA ASP A 941 42.66 41.73 -46.83
C ASP A 941 42.93 41.80 -45.31
N GLN A 942 42.87 43.03 -44.77
CA GLN A 942 42.44 43.25 -43.38
C GLN A 942 41.70 44.58 -43.19
N GLU A 943 40.39 44.53 -42.90
CA GLU A 943 39.60 45.75 -42.63
C GLU A 943 39.57 46.13 -41.13
N ARG A 944 40.09 47.32 -40.85
CA ARG A 944 39.54 48.33 -39.91
C ARG A 944 39.17 47.87 -38.49
N GLN A 945 40.13 47.88 -37.57
CA GLN A 945 39.79 48.18 -36.17
C GLN A 945 39.47 49.68 -36.00
N SER A 946 38.20 50.00 -35.72
CA SER A 946 37.82 51.30 -35.17
C SER A 946 37.67 51.21 -33.66
N LYS A 947 38.10 52.25 -32.93
CA LYS A 947 37.80 52.37 -31.49
C LYS A 947 36.31 52.62 -31.32
N LYS A 948 35.55 51.56 -31.03
CA LYS A 948 34.10 51.64 -30.78
C LYS A 948 33.85 52.59 -29.61
N LYS A 949 32.83 53.45 -29.75
CA LYS A 949 32.28 54.19 -28.60
C LYS A 949 31.73 53.19 -27.56
N PRO A 950 31.62 53.56 -26.28
CA PRO A 950 30.78 52.84 -25.34
C PRO A 950 29.38 52.66 -25.93
N ARG A 951 28.80 51.47 -25.77
CA ARG A 951 27.40 51.22 -26.12
C ARG A 951 26.53 51.84 -25.06
N LEU A 952 25.43 52.45 -25.48
CA LEU A 952 24.42 52.95 -24.55
C LEU A 952 23.61 51.77 -24.06
N PHE A 953 23.30 51.74 -22.77
CA PHE A 953 22.46 50.74 -22.14
C PHE A 953 21.59 51.46 -21.13
N CYS A 954 20.33 51.05 -21.05
CA CYS A 954 19.37 51.66 -20.13
C CYS A 954 18.82 50.59 -19.19
N ASP A 955 19.31 50.64 -17.95
CA ASP A 955 19.01 49.72 -16.85
C ASP A 955 17.50 49.67 -16.48
N ILE A 956 16.70 50.60 -17.01
CA ILE A 956 15.25 50.73 -16.77
C ILE A 956 14.42 49.98 -17.83
N CYS A 957 14.99 49.68 -19.01
CA CYS A 957 14.30 48.99 -20.11
C CYS A 957 14.99 47.72 -20.63
N ASP A 958 16.17 47.37 -20.10
CA ASP A 958 17.08 46.34 -20.63
C ASP A 958 17.41 46.52 -22.14
N CYS A 959 17.32 47.75 -22.65
CA CYS A 959 17.36 48.03 -24.08
C CYS A 959 18.65 48.75 -24.53
N PHE A 960 19.43 48.08 -25.37
CA PHE A 960 20.77 48.51 -25.82
C PHE A 960 20.73 49.47 -27.02
N ASP A 961 21.74 50.35 -27.09
CA ASP A 961 22.10 51.23 -28.20
C ASP A 961 20.99 52.21 -28.69
N LEU A 962 19.93 52.38 -27.89
CA LEU A 962 18.77 53.25 -28.18
C LEU A 962 18.79 54.59 -27.43
N HIS A 963 19.04 54.55 -26.12
CA HIS A 963 19.18 55.71 -25.23
C HIS A 963 20.04 55.33 -24.02
N ASP A 964 20.54 56.33 -23.29
CA ASP A 964 21.23 56.14 -22.00
C ASP A 964 20.19 56.12 -20.85
N THR A 965 20.56 55.63 -19.67
CA THR A 965 19.61 55.43 -18.55
C THR A 965 18.89 56.72 -18.13
N GLU A 966 19.54 57.89 -18.20
CA GLU A 966 18.96 59.19 -17.84
C GLU A 966 17.96 59.77 -18.87
N ASP A 967 17.94 59.25 -20.11
CA ASP A 967 17.05 59.70 -21.20
C ASP A 967 15.81 58.77 -21.34
N CYS A 968 15.54 57.90 -20.36
CA CYS A 968 14.53 56.86 -20.48
C CYS A 968 13.09 57.41 -20.47
N PRO A 969 12.26 57.16 -21.52
CA PRO A 969 10.87 57.64 -21.55
C PRO A 969 10.01 57.16 -20.37
N THR A 970 10.32 55.98 -19.83
CA THR A 970 9.64 55.38 -18.68
C THR A 970 9.93 56.13 -17.38
N GLN A 971 11.11 56.76 -17.26
CA GLN A 971 11.52 57.54 -16.09
C GLN A 971 10.65 58.79 -15.89
N ALA A 972 10.08 59.33 -16.98
CA ALA A 972 9.12 60.44 -16.93
C ALA A 972 7.70 60.03 -16.49
N GLN A 973 7.41 58.73 -16.31
CA GLN A 973 6.10 58.23 -15.87
C GLN A 973 6.04 57.81 -14.39
N MET A 974 7.16 57.89 -13.66
CA MET A 974 7.22 57.53 -12.23
C MET A 974 7.39 58.80 -11.37
N SER A 975 6.29 59.50 -11.10
CA SER A 975 6.32 60.75 -10.31
C SER A 975 5.07 60.99 -9.45
N GLU A 976 4.71 60.03 -8.60
CA GLU A 976 3.77 60.27 -7.50
C GLU A 976 4.03 59.35 -6.28
N ASP A 977 5.02 59.73 -5.46
CA ASP A 977 5.35 59.06 -4.18
C ASP A 977 4.89 59.90 -2.97
N PRO A 978 3.90 59.45 -2.18
CA PRO A 978 3.65 59.91 -0.82
C PRO A 978 4.80 59.50 0.14
N PRO A 979 4.97 60.18 1.29
CA PRO A 979 6.27 60.24 1.97
C PRO A 979 6.68 58.96 2.71
N HIS A 980 7.99 58.66 2.67
CA HIS A 980 8.61 57.66 3.54
C HIS A 980 8.34 57.95 5.02
N SER A 981 8.02 56.91 5.80
CA SER A 981 7.69 57.02 7.21
C SER A 981 8.94 57.32 8.07
N VAL A 982 8.87 58.41 8.84
CA VAL A 982 9.99 58.88 9.68
C VAL A 982 9.99 58.14 11.01
N HIS A 983 10.65 56.97 11.07
CA HIS A 983 10.90 56.28 12.34
C HIS A 983 12.33 55.73 12.44
N HIS A 984 13.25 56.57 12.94
CA HIS A 984 14.58 56.12 13.35
C HIS A 984 14.51 55.47 14.74
N GLY A 985 14.44 54.14 14.81
CA GLY A 985 14.68 53.38 16.04
C GLY A 985 16.18 53.25 16.34
N SER A 986 16.56 53.14 17.62
CA SER A 986 17.96 52.94 17.99
C SER A 986 18.43 51.51 17.64
N ARG A 987 19.70 51.35 17.25
CA ARG A 987 20.32 50.06 16.85
C ARG A 987 20.57 49.11 18.04
N SER A 988 19.82 49.28 19.12
CA SER A 988 19.93 48.59 20.41
C SER A 988 18.57 48.27 21.04
N GLU A 989 17.47 48.60 20.37
CA GLU A 989 16.11 48.24 20.78
C GLU A 989 15.58 47.15 19.84
N GLU A 990 15.03 46.10 20.41
CA GLU A 990 14.51 44.95 19.68
C GLU A 990 13.17 45.32 19.04
N ARG A 991 13.04 45.12 17.73
CA ARG A 991 11.86 45.56 16.97
C ARG A 991 10.65 44.70 17.36
N PRO A 992 9.53 45.27 17.84
CA PRO A 992 8.35 44.51 18.19
C PRO A 992 7.87 43.64 17.03
N TYR A 993 7.79 42.34 17.28
CA TYR A 993 7.30 41.31 16.37
C TYR A 993 6.16 40.56 17.05
N CYS A 994 5.10 40.28 16.29
CA CYS A 994 3.97 39.50 16.75
C CYS A 994 4.06 38.08 16.20
N GLU A 995 4.32 37.11 17.08
CA GLU A 995 4.34 35.68 16.73
C GLU A 995 2.92 35.09 16.49
N ILE A 996 1.86 35.87 16.70
CA ILE A 996 0.46 35.46 16.50
C ILE A 996 -0.03 35.80 15.07
N CYS A 997 0.50 36.85 14.44
CA CYS A 997 0.09 37.30 13.11
C CYS A 997 1.29 37.61 12.17
N GLU A 998 2.49 37.16 12.54
CA GLU A 998 3.78 37.31 11.84
C GLU A 998 4.17 38.74 11.37
N MET A 999 3.59 39.79 11.97
CA MET A 999 3.86 41.18 11.60
C MET A 999 4.77 41.94 12.57
N PHE A 1000 5.67 42.75 12.01
CA PHE A 1000 6.48 43.71 12.77
C PHE A 1000 5.71 45.01 13.04
N GLY A 1001 5.61 45.40 14.31
CA GLY A 1001 5.03 46.69 14.72
C GLY A 1001 4.39 46.67 16.11
N HIS A 1002 4.03 45.48 16.61
CA HIS A 1002 3.52 45.26 17.96
C HIS A 1002 4.07 43.94 18.53
N TRP A 1003 3.84 43.69 19.82
CA TRP A 1003 4.15 42.41 20.48
C TRP A 1003 2.90 41.53 20.56
N ALA A 1004 3.07 40.21 20.62
CA ALA A 1004 1.98 39.23 20.73
C ALA A 1004 0.94 39.55 21.83
N THR A 1005 1.35 40.14 22.96
CA THR A 1005 0.46 40.58 24.06
C THR A 1005 -0.55 41.67 23.69
N ASN A 1006 -0.38 42.27 22.50
CA ASN A 1006 -1.17 43.38 21.98
C ASN A 1006 -1.77 43.05 20.60
N CYS A 1007 -1.72 41.78 20.18
CA CYS A 1007 -2.47 41.31 19.02
C CYS A 1007 -3.97 41.36 19.33
N ASN A 1008 -4.81 41.51 18.31
CA ASN A 1008 -6.26 41.41 18.46
C ASN A 1008 -6.68 39.99 18.05
N ASP A 1009 -7.40 39.28 18.92
CA ASP A 1009 -7.69 37.84 18.76
C ASP A 1009 -8.54 37.49 17.52
N ASP A 1010 -9.13 38.48 16.86
CA ASP A 1010 -9.96 38.32 15.65
C ASP A 1010 -9.15 38.26 14.32
N GLU A 1011 -7.82 38.45 14.34
CA GLU A 1011 -6.96 38.48 13.13
C GLU A 1011 -5.87 37.37 13.11
N THR A 1012 -6.18 36.19 13.65
CA THR A 1012 -5.36 34.97 13.45
C THR A 1012 -5.62 34.31 12.10
N PHE A 1013 -4.54 33.84 11.45
CA PHE A 1013 -4.56 32.94 10.29
C PHE A 1013 -4.28 31.49 10.70
#